data_AF-A0A8C4SS86-F1
#
_entry.id   AF-A0A8C4SS86-F1
#
_cell.length_a   1.000
_cell.length_b   1.000
_cell.length_c   1.000
_cell.angle_alpha   90.00
_cell.angle_beta   90.00
_cell.angle_gamma   90.00
#
_symmetry.space_group_name_H-M   'P 1'
#
loop_
_entity.id
_entity.type
_entity.pdbx_description
1 polymer ?
#
loop_
_entity_poly.entity_id
_entity_poly.type
_entity_poly.pdbx_seq_one_letter_code
_entity_poly.pdbx_strand_id
1 'polypeptide(L)'
;MVRFSKVGEPCTLSCTISKFFPSGLTVTWLRTTTKSGHQSITEESAQWAKKVTTSTPEKKNNTCEVTSEVQFTPNSLSEVEEMTYICQVGHKTLMGKPMEKRSGRLELTADTCRPVVSDVQVHFIEFGQLCTLTCAVSDFYPKEINVTWETRQKGVEPTTSALSGQWKPHVCQYGPSMKDNKYSLVSQAQFTPQTLSDLEDMEFICRVQHVSLKERDIKKSCSQLQIPGLQRRPLVSDIRLVKCDGVGQFCTLSCPIKDFYPKDIIVTWQRRDMKTGGVVSARSAEWKADMSKESPVMEKRAYRLDSQVTFMPSTLSDLEDMEYICKVTHGSMPELIEKRIGKIRLPGFSSTPQLSNIQAQFSQFGQPCTFSCTVSNFYPREIQVTWVKVIKGQKEVVIQEVTNHGLTIHEKAFELLTQAQFIPHSLKDLERAEFICRVKHDSLTLEERCGEQEIPGLLRHPIVSDIQLVKCDGVGQPCVLRCSIKDFYPKMVKATWLRAGKGGRADSKPQESLPVTTKSSIQDKPQTRTTTAVNHHGYGKPKKRTEILVQSEVTPKVMSDQEKAEFKAKVRTGDPKWGDKGYLLDTEAEFTPQSLSELEDMEYICRVEHESLPEPMEKHIRGLQISGVSSAPQLSDIHVQFSEFGQPCFLSCIMSDFYPKPLQVTWLRVTEGHLEETIPQVTNHGPSIRDKAFELFSQAQFTPRSLKDLEGAEFICRVEHEGGTTEKKSKKQQIPGLQCRPLVSDIRLFKCDGVGQSCTLSCSIKDFYPKDITVTWLRRDMKTGGVVQARSAEWKADISEGETELEDNAYRLDSKVTFTLMTLSDLEDMEYVCKVEHESLPKPVEKCIGKIQLPGISRTPQLSDIQAQFTQFGQPCTLSCTLSNFYPKDLEVSWLKVSKGQEESIKKVTNHGPSMRDEAFELLSQAQFTPQNLKDLEDVEFICRVKHEGKTTKKKCGEKEITGLQCRPLVSDIQLVKCDGVGQSCTLSCSIKNFYPKDITVTWLRRDMKMGGVVPAGTTKWKADINKGKPELEDNAYRLDSKVTFTPLTQSDLEDMEYICKVKHDSLKGPQERRYKMLPVPGIKLVKAKETSSPPNTTGDQDQVDRSFLFIASQKPNW
;
A
#
# COMPACT_ATOMS: atom_id res chain seq x y z
N MET A 1 -47.30 63.94 26.92
CA MET A 1 -47.18 62.46 26.85
C MET A 1 -47.63 62.08 25.44
N VAL A 2 -46.84 61.31 24.69
CA VAL A 2 -47.11 61.10 23.26
C VAL A 2 -47.54 59.65 23.06
N ARG A 3 -48.67 59.45 22.37
CA ARG A 3 -49.11 58.15 21.86
C ARG A 3 -49.46 58.34 20.39
N PHE A 4 -48.84 57.55 19.51
CA PHE A 4 -49.16 57.51 18.10
C PHE A 4 -49.03 56.07 17.61
N SER A 5 -49.94 55.69 16.73
CA SER A 5 -50.18 54.30 16.36
C SER A 5 -49.21 53.85 15.26
N LYS A 6 -49.15 54.59 14.14
CA LYS A 6 -48.48 54.13 12.91
C LYS A 6 -47.77 55.25 12.13
N VAL A 7 -46.75 54.89 11.35
CA VAL A 7 -46.19 55.76 10.30
C VAL A 7 -47.25 56.07 9.25
N GLY A 8 -47.36 57.33 8.81
CA GLY A 8 -48.42 57.80 7.91
C GLY A 8 -49.71 58.28 8.60
N GLU A 9 -49.84 58.14 9.92
CA GLU A 9 -50.93 58.76 10.70
C GLU A 9 -50.49 60.08 11.35
N PRO A 10 -51.39 61.07 11.51
CA PRO A 10 -51.04 62.33 12.15
C PRO A 10 -50.85 62.16 13.66
N CYS A 11 -49.69 62.56 14.17
CA CYS A 11 -49.37 62.59 15.59
C CYS A 11 -49.34 64.03 16.12
N THR A 12 -49.65 64.22 17.41
CA THR A 12 -49.70 65.54 18.06
C THR A 12 -48.77 65.60 19.27
N LEU A 13 -47.95 66.65 19.36
CA LEU A 13 -47.13 66.97 20.53
C LEU A 13 -47.69 68.22 21.23
N SER A 14 -47.94 68.15 22.53
CA SER A 14 -48.37 69.28 23.34
C SER A 14 -47.27 69.81 24.26
N CYS A 15 -47.21 71.13 24.40
CA CYS A 15 -46.28 71.89 25.22
C CYS A 15 -47.06 72.93 26.03
N THR A 16 -47.21 72.71 27.33
CA THR A 16 -47.91 73.63 28.24
C THR A 16 -46.90 74.54 28.93
N ILE A 17 -47.07 75.85 28.75
CA ILE A 17 -46.30 76.92 29.36
C ILE A 17 -47.17 77.55 30.45
N SER A 18 -46.71 77.54 31.69
CA SER A 18 -47.44 78.10 32.84
C SER A 18 -46.60 79.12 33.60
N LYS A 19 -47.25 79.93 34.44
CA LYS A 19 -46.62 80.91 35.35
C LYS A 19 -45.90 82.08 34.67
N PHE A 20 -46.38 82.56 33.52
CA PHE A 20 -45.81 83.73 32.81
C PHE A 20 -46.71 84.97 32.88
N PHE A 21 -46.15 86.17 32.78
CA PHE A 21 -46.89 87.44 32.70
C PHE A 21 -46.01 88.55 32.09
N PRO A 22 -46.49 89.40 31.16
CA PRO A 22 -47.85 89.50 30.62
C PRO A 22 -48.21 88.35 29.66
N SER A 23 -49.43 88.39 29.09
CA SER A 23 -49.94 87.35 28.18
C SER A 23 -49.25 87.27 26.81
N GLY A 24 -48.38 88.21 26.46
CA GLY A 24 -47.66 88.25 25.18
C GLY A 24 -46.51 87.23 25.12
N LEU A 25 -46.76 86.08 24.49
CA LEU A 25 -45.83 84.95 24.37
C LEU A 25 -45.63 84.58 22.89
N THR A 26 -44.44 84.13 22.53
CA THR A 26 -44.14 83.48 21.24
C THR A 26 -43.79 82.03 21.50
N VAL A 27 -44.41 81.10 20.77
CA VAL A 27 -44.04 79.67 20.81
C VAL A 27 -43.69 79.23 19.40
N THR A 28 -42.57 78.51 19.25
CA THR A 28 -42.05 78.07 17.97
C THR A 28 -41.64 76.60 18.07
N TRP A 29 -42.13 75.77 17.16
CA TRP A 29 -41.77 74.35 17.12
C TRP A 29 -40.65 74.08 16.11
N LEU A 30 -39.60 73.42 16.58
CA LEU A 30 -38.42 73.01 15.81
C LEU A 30 -38.31 71.48 15.74
N ARG A 31 -37.62 70.95 14.72
CA ARG A 31 -37.12 69.56 14.70
C ARG A 31 -35.64 69.47 14.31
N THR A 32 -34.93 68.49 14.86
CA THR A 32 -33.49 68.24 14.63
C THR A 32 -33.18 66.74 14.64
N THR A 33 -32.19 66.29 13.86
CA THR A 33 -31.63 64.92 14.01
C THR A 33 -30.53 64.90 15.07
N THR A 34 -30.19 63.73 15.58
CA THR A 34 -29.03 63.53 16.47
C THR A 34 -27.68 63.59 15.75
N LYS A 35 -27.64 63.46 14.43
CA LYS A 35 -26.42 63.47 13.60
C LYS A 35 -26.05 64.86 13.07
N SER A 36 -26.93 65.86 13.21
CA SER A 36 -26.72 67.23 12.71
C SER A 36 -26.58 68.23 13.86
N GLY A 37 -25.35 68.40 14.35
CA GLY A 37 -25.03 69.38 15.39
C GLY A 37 -25.08 70.83 14.89
N HIS A 38 -26.29 71.38 14.71
CA HIS A 38 -26.67 72.78 14.41
C HIS A 38 -27.42 73.07 13.09
N GLN A 39 -28.46 72.29 12.73
CA GLN A 39 -29.56 72.82 11.88
C GLN A 39 -30.94 72.37 12.39
N SER A 40 -31.69 73.32 12.95
CA SER A 40 -33.08 73.13 13.38
C SER A 40 -34.06 73.59 12.31
N ILE A 41 -34.94 72.71 11.84
CA ILE A 41 -35.98 73.06 10.88
C ILE A 41 -37.11 73.79 11.63
N THR A 42 -37.35 75.05 11.26
CA THR A 42 -38.34 75.97 11.85
C THR A 42 -39.75 75.79 11.27
N GLU A 43 -40.70 76.49 11.88
CA GLU A 43 -42.13 76.50 11.50
C GLU A 43 -42.43 76.94 10.07
N GLU A 44 -41.64 77.87 9.56
CA GLU A 44 -41.85 78.54 8.27
C GLU A 44 -41.22 77.76 7.10
N SER A 45 -40.57 76.62 7.38
CA SER A 45 -39.97 75.79 6.34
C SER A 45 -41.00 74.91 5.65
N ALA A 46 -41.16 75.11 4.34
CA ALA A 46 -42.00 74.27 3.47
C ALA A 46 -41.61 72.77 3.45
N GLN A 47 -40.48 72.40 4.06
CA GLN A 47 -40.01 71.02 4.20
C GLN A 47 -40.60 70.28 5.42
N TRP A 48 -41.42 70.91 6.27
CA TRP A 48 -42.10 70.23 7.37
C TRP A 48 -43.60 70.55 7.39
N ALA A 49 -44.38 69.72 6.69
CA ALA A 49 -45.85 69.79 6.70
C ALA A 49 -46.40 69.50 8.11
N LYS A 50 -46.88 70.54 8.78
CA LYS A 50 -47.39 70.49 10.16
C LYS A 50 -48.51 71.50 10.35
N LYS A 51 -49.32 71.31 11.39
CA LYS A 51 -50.34 72.25 11.87
C LYS A 51 -50.06 72.58 13.34
N VAL A 52 -49.78 73.84 13.63
CA VAL A 52 -49.58 74.32 15.01
C VAL A 52 -50.85 75.02 15.48
N THR A 53 -51.29 74.69 16.70
CA THR A 53 -52.44 75.30 17.36
C THR A 53 -52.02 75.73 18.75
N THR A 54 -52.13 77.00 19.10
CA THR A 54 -51.81 77.50 20.44
C THR A 54 -53.08 78.09 21.07
N SER A 55 -53.40 77.68 22.30
CA SER A 55 -54.59 78.14 23.01
C SER A 55 -54.52 79.64 23.31
N THR A 56 -55.65 80.25 23.65
CA THR A 56 -55.63 81.57 24.28
C THR A 56 -54.99 81.47 25.67
N PRO A 57 -54.21 82.48 26.13
CA PRO A 57 -53.63 82.46 27.47
C PRO A 57 -54.71 82.59 28.56
N GLU A 58 -54.89 81.55 29.37
CA GLU A 58 -55.78 81.56 30.53
C GLU A 58 -55.11 82.26 31.72
N LYS A 59 -55.81 83.14 32.42
CA LYS A 59 -55.33 83.70 33.69
C LYS A 59 -55.65 82.75 34.86
N LYS A 60 -54.62 82.19 35.49
CA LYS A 60 -54.69 81.48 36.77
C LYS A 60 -53.80 82.17 37.80
N ASN A 61 -54.41 82.61 38.90
CA ASN A 61 -53.73 83.14 40.10
C ASN A 61 -52.63 84.17 39.76
N ASN A 62 -53.01 85.29 39.14
CA ASN A 62 -52.12 86.38 38.70
C ASN A 62 -51.04 86.02 37.66
N THR A 63 -51.06 84.81 37.11
CA THR A 63 -50.19 84.37 36.01
C THR A 63 -51.00 83.83 34.84
N CYS A 64 -50.36 83.71 33.67
CA CYS A 64 -50.93 83.08 32.49
C CYS A 64 -50.47 81.63 32.35
N GLU A 65 -51.34 80.81 31.76
CA GLU A 65 -51.06 79.46 31.27
C GLU A 65 -51.55 79.33 29.82
N VAL A 66 -50.78 78.65 28.97
CA VAL A 66 -51.10 78.44 27.56
C VAL A 66 -50.55 77.10 27.10
N THR A 67 -51.28 76.39 26.24
CA THR A 67 -50.79 75.15 25.63
C THR A 67 -50.65 75.33 24.13
N SER A 68 -49.48 75.00 23.61
CA SER A 68 -49.21 74.91 22.17
C SER A 68 -49.13 73.44 21.76
N GLU A 69 -49.78 73.10 20.66
CA GLU A 69 -49.80 71.76 20.09
C GLU A 69 -49.31 71.79 18.64
N VAL A 70 -48.44 70.86 18.26
CA VAL A 70 -48.03 70.64 16.87
C VAL A 70 -48.47 69.26 16.39
N GLN A 71 -49.28 69.25 15.33
CA GLN A 71 -49.75 68.06 14.65
C GLN A 71 -48.99 67.86 13.33
N PHE A 72 -48.43 66.68 13.09
CA PHE A 72 -47.73 66.35 11.84
C PHE A 72 -47.77 64.85 11.56
N THR A 73 -47.58 64.46 10.30
CA THR A 73 -47.53 63.06 9.86
C THR A 73 -46.09 62.66 9.55
N PRO A 74 -45.46 61.73 10.30
CA PRO A 74 -44.14 61.19 9.94
C PRO A 74 -44.27 60.24 8.74
N ASN A 75 -43.38 60.40 7.75
CA ASN A 75 -43.44 59.64 6.48
C ASN A 75 -42.51 58.41 6.48
N SER A 76 -41.61 58.30 7.45
CA SER A 76 -40.61 57.23 7.55
C SER A 76 -40.32 56.84 9.00
N LEU A 77 -39.89 55.60 9.24
CA LEU A 77 -39.44 55.17 10.57
C LEU A 77 -38.21 55.96 11.05
N SER A 78 -37.32 56.35 10.15
CA SER A 78 -36.18 57.21 10.47
C SER A 78 -36.59 58.57 11.06
N GLU A 79 -37.70 59.17 10.62
CA GLU A 79 -38.22 60.40 11.22
C GLU A 79 -38.77 60.17 12.64
N VAL A 80 -39.27 58.97 12.93
CA VAL A 80 -39.79 58.62 14.26
C VAL A 80 -38.65 58.33 15.24
N GLU A 81 -37.61 57.60 14.80
CA GLU A 81 -36.53 57.14 15.68
C GLU A 81 -35.37 58.13 15.83
N GLU A 82 -35.05 58.95 14.82
CA GLU A 82 -33.86 59.83 14.82
C GLU A 82 -34.15 61.33 15.04
N MET A 83 -35.42 61.77 15.01
CA MET A 83 -35.78 63.18 15.22
C MET A 83 -36.12 63.51 16.68
N THR A 84 -35.63 64.66 17.14
CA THR A 84 -36.07 65.31 18.38
C THR A 84 -36.84 66.59 18.04
N TYR A 85 -38.00 66.78 18.67
CA TYR A 85 -38.82 67.97 18.51
C TYR A 85 -38.59 68.91 19.68
N ILE A 86 -38.57 70.21 19.43
CA ILE A 86 -38.26 71.24 20.44
C ILE A 86 -39.36 72.28 20.44
N CYS A 87 -40.00 72.46 21.60
CA CYS A 87 -40.85 73.61 21.90
C CYS A 87 -39.95 74.74 22.39
N GLN A 88 -39.78 75.79 21.58
CA GLN A 88 -39.00 76.98 21.91
C GLN A 88 -39.97 78.12 22.27
N VAL A 89 -39.72 78.82 23.38
CA VAL A 89 -40.64 79.77 23.99
C VAL A 89 -39.93 81.12 24.21
N GLY A 90 -40.44 82.16 23.53
CA GLY A 90 -40.03 83.55 23.69
C GLY A 90 -41.02 84.33 24.56
N HIS A 91 -40.49 85.11 25.50
CA HIS A 91 -41.29 85.99 26.37
C HIS A 91 -40.46 87.23 26.72
N LYS A 92 -41.10 88.39 26.92
CA LYS A 92 -40.39 89.66 27.13
C LYS A 92 -39.48 89.68 28.36
N THR A 93 -39.78 88.88 29.40
CA THR A 93 -38.93 88.78 30.60
C THR A 93 -37.68 87.93 30.41
N LEU A 94 -37.55 87.20 29.30
CA LEU A 94 -36.42 86.32 29.01
C LEU A 94 -35.25 87.04 28.32
N MET A 95 -35.34 88.36 28.12
CA MET A 95 -34.24 89.24 27.65
C MET A 95 -33.49 88.70 26.42
N GLY A 96 -34.24 88.21 25.42
CA GLY A 96 -33.69 87.70 24.16
C GLY A 96 -33.16 86.26 24.19
N LYS A 97 -33.22 85.55 25.31
CA LYS A 97 -32.83 84.12 25.40
C LYS A 97 -34.07 83.23 25.51
N PRO A 98 -34.53 82.57 24.43
CA PRO A 98 -35.72 81.72 24.49
C PRO A 98 -35.49 80.50 25.39
N MET A 99 -36.56 80.01 26.02
CA MET A 99 -36.54 78.74 26.76
C MET A 99 -36.86 77.58 25.82
N GLU A 100 -36.17 76.45 25.96
CA GLU A 100 -36.40 75.26 25.14
C GLU A 100 -36.82 74.04 25.96
N LYS A 101 -37.80 73.30 25.46
CA LYS A 101 -38.16 71.97 25.97
C LYS A 101 -38.16 70.95 24.83
N ARG A 102 -37.36 69.89 24.99
CA ARG A 102 -37.21 68.81 24.01
C ARG A 102 -38.21 67.69 24.28
N SER A 103 -38.72 67.06 23.22
CA SER A 103 -39.55 65.85 23.30
C SER A 103 -38.75 64.65 23.78
N GLY A 104 -39.43 63.64 24.32
CA GLY A 104 -38.85 62.29 24.41
C GLY A 104 -38.75 61.62 23.03
N ARG A 105 -38.22 60.39 22.99
CA ARG A 105 -38.30 59.52 21.81
C ARG A 105 -39.77 59.25 21.50
N LEU A 106 -40.11 59.22 20.22
CA LEU A 106 -41.44 58.85 19.76
C LEU A 106 -41.58 57.31 19.80
N GLU A 107 -42.45 56.80 20.68
CA GLU A 107 -42.79 55.37 20.79
C GLU A 107 -43.98 54.96 19.90
N LEU A 108 -43.72 54.16 18.86
CA LEU A 108 -44.76 53.54 18.02
C LEU A 108 -45.54 52.47 18.80
N THR A 109 -46.85 52.66 18.98
CA THR A 109 -47.65 51.72 19.79
C THR A 109 -48.37 50.63 19.00
N ALA A 110 -48.47 50.68 17.65
CA ALA A 110 -49.28 49.72 16.88
C ALA A 110 -48.58 48.97 15.72
N ASP A 111 -47.32 49.27 15.38
CA ASP A 111 -46.67 48.76 14.14
C ASP A 111 -45.62 47.64 14.38
N THR A 112 -45.82 46.80 15.39
CA THR A 112 -44.87 45.70 15.70
C THR A 112 -44.89 44.62 14.61
N CYS A 113 -43.80 44.50 13.84
CA CYS A 113 -43.67 43.53 12.75
C CYS A 113 -42.98 42.23 13.20
N ARG A 114 -43.54 41.08 12.80
CA ARG A 114 -43.01 39.76 13.17
C ARG A 114 -41.80 39.39 12.31
N PRO A 115 -40.64 39.03 12.90
CA PRO A 115 -39.47 38.59 12.14
C PRO A 115 -39.78 37.38 11.26
N VAL A 116 -39.28 37.44 10.02
CA VAL A 116 -39.16 36.30 9.11
C VAL A 116 -37.74 35.75 9.28
N VAL A 117 -37.62 34.44 9.47
CA VAL A 117 -36.33 33.77 9.75
C VAL A 117 -36.10 32.69 8.70
N SER A 118 -34.94 32.73 8.02
CA SER A 118 -34.54 31.69 7.07
C SER A 118 -34.28 30.36 7.78
N ASP A 119 -34.31 29.26 7.03
CA ASP A 119 -33.69 28.03 7.51
C ASP A 119 -32.17 28.21 7.65
N VAL A 120 -31.54 27.38 8.48
CA VAL A 120 -30.10 27.50 8.78
C VAL A 120 -29.29 26.95 7.60
N GLN A 121 -28.51 27.83 6.97
CA GLN A 121 -27.57 27.46 5.91
C GLN A 121 -26.24 27.03 6.55
N VAL A 122 -25.66 25.93 6.07
CA VAL A 122 -24.41 25.37 6.61
C VAL A 122 -23.34 25.38 5.52
N HIS A 123 -22.22 26.05 5.79
CA HIS A 123 -21.04 26.04 4.94
C HIS A 123 -19.89 25.35 5.67
N PHE A 124 -19.49 24.19 5.16
CA PHE A 124 -18.38 23.38 5.67
C PHE A 124 -17.63 22.79 4.48
N ILE A 125 -16.30 22.71 4.61
CA ILE A 125 -15.39 22.20 3.58
C ILE A 125 -14.78 20.87 4.07
N GLU A 126 -14.01 20.91 5.17
CA GLU A 126 -13.37 19.73 5.76
C GLU A 126 -13.16 19.86 7.28
N PHE A 127 -12.90 18.72 7.95
CA PHE A 127 -12.71 18.67 9.40
C PHE A 127 -11.40 19.34 9.82
N GLY A 128 -11.48 20.19 10.84
CA GLY A 128 -10.37 21.07 11.25
C GLY A 128 -10.41 22.47 10.61
N GLN A 129 -11.24 22.69 9.59
CA GLN A 129 -11.56 24.03 9.08
C GLN A 129 -12.82 24.63 9.75
N LEU A 130 -13.05 25.92 9.50
CA LEU A 130 -14.16 26.68 10.08
C LEU A 130 -15.50 26.34 9.40
N CYS A 131 -16.39 25.67 10.14
CA CYS A 131 -17.80 25.54 9.76
C CYS A 131 -18.53 26.86 10.06
N THR A 132 -19.26 27.39 9.08
CA THR A 132 -20.08 28.60 9.25
C THR A 132 -21.56 28.27 9.06
N LEU A 133 -22.32 28.44 10.13
CA LEU A 133 -23.79 28.43 10.13
C LEU A 133 -24.27 29.85 9.84
N THR A 134 -25.27 30.03 8.97
CA THR A 134 -25.85 31.34 8.64
C THR A 134 -27.37 31.32 8.80
N CYS A 135 -27.90 32.35 9.46
CA CYS A 135 -29.32 32.58 9.71
C CYS A 135 -29.67 34.03 9.35
N ALA A 136 -30.55 34.24 8.38
CA ALA A 136 -31.03 35.56 7.98
C ALA A 136 -32.37 35.87 8.67
N VAL A 137 -32.49 37.06 9.24
CA VAL A 137 -33.70 37.54 9.90
C VAL A 137 -34.12 38.85 9.25
N SER A 138 -35.34 38.92 8.72
CA SER A 138 -35.87 40.10 8.01
C SER A 138 -37.24 40.52 8.54
N ASP A 139 -37.73 41.65 8.04
CA ASP A 139 -39.10 42.13 8.19
C ASP A 139 -39.56 42.40 9.63
N PHE A 140 -38.64 42.71 10.55
CA PHE A 140 -38.97 42.97 11.96
C PHE A 140 -38.98 44.46 12.33
N TYR A 141 -39.77 44.80 13.36
CA TYR A 141 -39.80 46.10 14.02
C TYR A 141 -40.44 45.94 15.42
N PRO A 142 -39.90 46.52 16.51
CA PRO A 142 -38.79 47.49 16.59
C PRO A 142 -37.39 46.91 16.35
N LYS A 143 -36.34 47.75 16.51
CA LYS A 143 -34.95 47.38 16.23
C LYS A 143 -34.40 46.32 17.19
N GLU A 144 -34.87 46.33 18.42
CA GLU A 144 -34.39 45.53 19.53
C GLU A 144 -34.82 44.06 19.38
N ILE A 145 -33.90 43.22 18.93
CA ILE A 145 -34.09 41.78 18.66
C ILE A 145 -32.94 40.97 19.27
N ASN A 146 -33.24 39.79 19.80
CA ASN A 146 -32.23 38.87 20.33
C ASN A 146 -32.13 37.64 19.42
N VAL A 147 -30.92 37.34 18.91
CA VAL A 147 -30.66 36.19 18.04
C VAL A 147 -29.54 35.36 18.65
N THR A 148 -29.88 34.15 19.07
CA THR A 148 -28.99 33.21 19.75
C THR A 148 -28.88 31.90 18.98
N TRP A 149 -27.81 31.15 19.24
CA TRP A 149 -27.58 29.84 18.66
C TRP A 149 -27.63 28.78 19.75
N GLU A 150 -28.33 27.68 19.47
CA GLU A 150 -28.48 26.52 20.35
C GLU A 150 -28.13 25.26 19.57
N THR A 151 -27.63 24.24 20.28
CA THR A 151 -27.48 22.88 19.74
C THR A 151 -28.29 21.89 20.55
N ARG A 152 -28.86 20.89 19.88
CA ARG A 152 -29.36 19.68 20.55
C ARG A 152 -28.86 18.44 19.82
N GLN A 153 -28.78 17.32 20.54
CA GLN A 153 -28.65 16.02 19.88
C GLN A 153 -29.99 15.67 19.21
N LYS A 154 -29.93 15.09 18.01
CA LYS A 154 -31.13 14.65 17.29
C LYS A 154 -31.88 13.59 18.11
N GLY A 155 -33.15 13.87 18.41
CA GLY A 155 -34.01 12.98 19.20
C GLY A 155 -34.01 13.18 20.72
N VAL A 156 -33.33 14.21 21.25
CA VAL A 156 -33.31 14.50 22.71
C VAL A 156 -33.81 15.92 22.99
N GLU A 157 -34.71 16.09 23.97
CA GLU A 157 -35.45 17.35 24.17
C GLU A 157 -34.78 18.48 25.01
N PRO A 158 -33.70 18.29 25.79
CA PRO A 158 -32.95 19.43 26.33
C PRO A 158 -32.16 20.13 25.22
N THR A 159 -32.39 21.43 25.02
CA THR A 159 -31.57 22.27 24.15
C THR A 159 -30.39 22.84 24.93
N THR A 160 -29.16 22.64 24.42
CA THR A 160 -27.94 23.19 25.02
C THR A 160 -27.68 24.57 24.42
N SER A 161 -27.82 25.61 25.25
CA SER A 161 -27.55 26.99 24.86
C SER A 161 -26.04 27.22 24.71
N ALA A 162 -25.62 28.05 23.75
CA ALA A 162 -24.22 28.45 23.62
C ALA A 162 -23.62 29.11 24.89
N LEU A 163 -24.48 29.58 25.80
CA LEU A 163 -24.10 30.18 27.09
C LEU A 163 -23.85 29.14 28.20
N SER A 164 -24.26 27.87 28.05
CA SER A 164 -24.18 26.84 29.11
C SER A 164 -22.84 26.09 29.18
N GLY A 165 -21.87 26.46 28.34
CA GLY A 165 -20.47 26.06 28.49
C GLY A 165 -19.96 24.93 27.59
N GLN A 166 -20.83 24.04 27.10
CA GLN A 166 -20.42 22.86 26.31
C GLN A 166 -20.14 23.15 24.82
N TRP A 167 -20.87 24.07 24.19
CA TRP A 167 -20.65 24.48 22.80
C TRP A 167 -20.56 26.01 22.74
N LYS A 168 -19.41 26.55 22.31
CA LYS A 168 -19.14 28.00 22.27
C LYS A 168 -18.69 28.42 20.86
N PRO A 169 -19.62 28.56 19.90
CA PRO A 169 -19.30 29.10 18.57
C PRO A 169 -18.93 30.58 18.68
N HIS A 170 -18.06 31.03 17.78
CA HIS A 170 -17.85 32.46 17.55
C HIS A 170 -19.05 33.02 16.77
N VAL A 171 -19.83 33.91 17.40
CA VAL A 171 -21.06 34.44 16.80
C VAL A 171 -20.84 35.85 16.26
N CYS A 172 -21.01 36.02 14.95
CA CYS A 172 -20.98 37.31 14.26
C CYS A 172 -22.40 37.75 13.91
N GLN A 173 -22.76 39.01 14.19
CA GLN A 173 -24.02 39.61 13.75
C GLN A 173 -23.75 40.80 12.83
N TYR A 174 -24.40 40.82 11.67
CA TYR A 174 -24.29 41.87 10.66
C TYR A 174 -25.65 42.55 10.50
N GLY A 175 -25.79 43.76 11.04
CA GLY A 175 -27.07 44.49 11.15
C GLY A 175 -27.38 44.87 12.61
N PRO A 176 -28.61 45.32 12.94
CA PRO A 176 -29.74 45.49 12.04
C PRO A 176 -29.57 46.65 11.05
N SER A 177 -29.75 46.37 9.75
CA SER A 177 -29.91 47.39 8.71
C SER A 177 -31.38 47.69 8.47
N MET A 178 -31.76 48.96 8.35
CA MET A 178 -33.11 49.36 7.95
C MET A 178 -33.23 49.38 6.43
N LYS A 179 -34.29 48.76 5.89
CA LYS A 179 -34.67 48.82 4.48
C LYS A 179 -36.21 48.79 4.39
N ASP A 180 -36.79 49.64 3.54
CA ASP A 180 -38.25 49.66 3.25
C ASP A 180 -39.14 49.70 4.52
N ASN A 181 -38.77 50.56 5.49
CA ASN A 181 -39.41 50.68 6.81
C ASN A 181 -39.45 49.38 7.64
N LYS A 182 -38.47 48.48 7.49
CA LYS A 182 -38.27 47.32 8.38
C LYS A 182 -36.79 47.07 8.64
N TYR A 183 -36.50 46.30 9.69
CA TYR A 183 -35.14 45.87 9.99
C TYR A 183 -34.83 44.47 9.42
N SER A 184 -33.57 44.28 9.05
CA SER A 184 -32.99 42.99 8.69
C SER A 184 -31.58 42.83 9.28
N LEU A 185 -31.20 41.60 9.61
CA LEU A 185 -29.85 41.23 10.04
C LEU A 185 -29.47 39.84 9.52
N VAL A 186 -28.18 39.56 9.53
CA VAL A 186 -27.64 38.21 9.32
C VAL A 186 -26.83 37.82 10.56
N SER A 187 -27.17 36.68 11.16
CA SER A 187 -26.42 36.08 12.25
C SER A 187 -25.63 34.89 11.70
N GLN A 188 -24.36 34.76 12.09
CA GLN A 188 -23.50 33.63 11.77
C GLN A 188 -22.91 33.03 13.04
N ALA A 189 -22.89 31.70 13.13
CA ALA A 189 -22.17 30.97 14.17
C ALA A 189 -21.06 30.14 13.54
N GLN A 190 -19.83 30.34 14.01
CA GLN A 190 -18.62 29.75 13.47
C GLN A 190 -17.97 28.83 14.50
N PHE A 191 -17.63 27.61 14.11
CA PHE A 191 -16.95 26.64 14.98
C PHE A 191 -16.14 25.64 14.15
N THR A 192 -15.21 24.91 14.77
CA THR A 192 -14.32 23.97 14.09
C THR A 192 -14.67 22.53 14.49
N PRO A 193 -15.52 21.82 13.72
CA PRO A 193 -15.82 20.41 13.99
C PRO A 193 -14.57 19.54 13.75
N GLN A 194 -14.38 18.56 14.61
CA GLN A 194 -13.23 17.64 14.60
C GLN A 194 -13.62 16.22 14.18
N THR A 195 -14.85 15.86 14.48
CA THR A 195 -15.46 14.54 14.31
C THR A 195 -16.82 14.64 13.61
N LEU A 196 -17.27 13.53 13.03
CA LEU A 196 -18.55 13.44 12.33
C LEU A 196 -19.74 13.64 13.29
N SER A 197 -19.64 13.17 14.53
CA SER A 197 -20.63 13.45 15.59
C SER A 197 -20.82 14.94 15.90
N ASP A 198 -19.79 15.77 15.70
CA ASP A 198 -19.90 17.24 15.87
C ASP A 198 -20.85 17.88 14.85
N LEU A 199 -21.29 17.14 13.83
CA LEU A 199 -22.17 17.59 12.75
C LEU A 199 -23.40 16.69 12.59
N GLU A 200 -23.21 15.38 12.41
CA GLU A 200 -24.28 14.44 12.04
C GLU A 200 -25.27 14.17 13.18
N ASP A 201 -24.80 14.01 14.41
CA ASP A 201 -25.65 13.72 15.58
C ASP A 201 -26.31 14.99 16.14
N MET A 202 -25.86 16.17 15.69
CA MET A 202 -26.23 17.48 16.22
C MET A 202 -27.22 18.21 15.29
N GLU A 203 -28.12 18.97 15.90
CA GLU A 203 -29.02 19.89 15.22
C GLU A 203 -28.73 21.32 15.69
N PHE A 204 -28.35 22.18 14.74
CA PHE A 204 -28.05 23.58 14.97
C PHE A 204 -29.30 24.43 14.80
N ILE A 205 -29.63 25.21 15.84
CA ILE A 205 -30.86 25.98 15.94
C ILE A 205 -30.52 27.47 16.05
N CYS A 206 -31.02 28.26 15.12
CA CYS A 206 -31.13 29.71 15.24
C CYS A 206 -32.41 30.04 16.03
N ARG A 207 -32.26 30.66 17.21
CA ARG A 207 -33.36 31.08 18.09
C ARG A 207 -33.48 32.60 18.06
N VAL A 208 -34.64 33.08 17.65
CA VAL A 208 -34.96 34.51 17.52
C VAL A 208 -36.05 34.91 18.50
N GLN A 209 -35.73 35.86 19.38
CA GLN A 209 -36.66 36.45 20.34
C GLN A 209 -36.88 37.92 20.00
N HIS A 210 -38.12 38.37 20.04
CA HIS A 210 -38.52 39.72 19.62
C HIS A 210 -39.83 40.11 20.29
N VAL A 211 -40.03 41.39 20.62
CA VAL A 211 -41.20 41.86 21.38
C VAL A 211 -42.55 41.54 20.70
N SER A 212 -42.59 41.51 19.36
CA SER A 212 -43.80 41.13 18.61
C SER A 212 -44.24 39.66 18.81
N LEU A 213 -43.37 38.81 19.37
CA LEU A 213 -43.59 37.37 19.46
C LEU A 213 -44.35 36.93 20.72
N LYS A 214 -44.56 37.83 21.69
CA LYS A 214 -45.35 37.58 22.92
C LYS A 214 -44.99 36.21 23.54
N GLU A 215 -43.73 36.06 23.92
CA GLU A 215 -43.12 34.88 24.57
C GLU A 215 -42.93 33.62 23.69
N ARG A 216 -43.27 33.65 22.40
CA ARG A 216 -43.07 32.52 21.47
C ARG A 216 -41.90 32.72 20.51
N ASP A 217 -40.70 32.34 20.94
CA ASP A 217 -39.48 32.41 20.12
C ASP A 217 -39.60 31.65 18.79
N ILE A 218 -39.02 32.20 17.72
CA ILE A 218 -38.88 31.47 16.46
C ILE A 218 -37.60 30.63 16.52
N LYS A 219 -37.73 29.31 16.37
CA LYS A 219 -36.60 28.38 16.22
C LYS A 219 -36.55 27.86 14.78
N LYS A 220 -35.40 27.97 14.14
CA LYS A 220 -35.11 27.44 12.79
C LYS A 220 -33.86 26.59 12.83
N SER A 221 -33.88 25.45 12.14
CA SER A 221 -32.75 24.51 12.10
C SER A 221 -32.48 24.01 10.68
N CYS A 222 -31.38 23.26 10.51
CA CYS A 222 -31.03 22.62 9.25
C CYS A 222 -31.60 21.18 9.24
N SER A 223 -32.46 20.86 8.26
CA SER A 223 -33.14 19.56 8.20
C SER A 223 -32.31 18.44 7.57
N GLN A 224 -31.35 18.75 6.68
CA GLN A 224 -30.40 17.78 6.11
C GLN A 224 -29.04 18.42 5.84
N LEU A 225 -27.98 17.89 6.47
CA LEU A 225 -26.59 18.27 6.22
C LEU A 225 -26.06 17.60 4.94
N GLN A 226 -26.68 17.88 3.79
CA GLN A 226 -26.09 17.53 2.49
C GLN A 226 -24.94 18.48 2.18
N ILE A 227 -23.81 18.28 2.86
CA ILE A 227 -22.59 19.04 2.63
C ILE A 227 -21.74 18.32 1.58
N PRO A 228 -21.49 18.91 0.38
CA PRO A 228 -20.78 18.23 -0.69
C PRO A 228 -19.36 17.78 -0.32
N GLY A 229 -18.66 18.55 0.52
CA GLY A 229 -17.31 18.22 1.01
C GLY A 229 -17.22 17.07 2.03
N LEU A 230 -18.37 16.57 2.51
CA LEU A 230 -18.42 15.48 3.48
C LEU A 230 -18.50 14.09 2.84
N GLN A 231 -18.83 13.99 1.55
CA GLN A 231 -18.94 12.69 0.88
C GLN A 231 -17.57 12.02 0.77
N ARG A 232 -17.45 10.83 1.36
CA ARG A 232 -16.23 10.00 1.30
C ARG A 232 -16.54 8.67 0.63
N ARG A 233 -15.68 8.28 -0.31
CA ARG A 233 -15.83 7.05 -1.09
C ARG A 233 -15.32 5.84 -0.31
N PRO A 234 -16.08 4.74 -0.20
CA PRO A 234 -15.65 3.57 0.55
C PRO A 234 -14.35 2.96 0.00
N LEU A 235 -13.36 2.88 0.88
CA LEU A 235 -12.13 2.13 0.67
C LEU A 235 -12.40 0.66 1.00
N VAL A 236 -12.72 -0.11 -0.04
CA VAL A 236 -12.97 -1.55 0.05
C VAL A 236 -11.64 -2.30 -0.03
N SER A 237 -11.26 -2.97 1.04
CA SER A 237 -10.06 -3.82 1.11
C SER A 237 -10.31 -5.16 0.41
N ASP A 238 -9.25 -5.90 0.09
CA ASP A 238 -9.41 -7.26 -0.45
C ASP A 238 -10.11 -8.19 0.55
N ILE A 239 -10.84 -9.17 0.01
CA ILE A 239 -11.56 -10.14 0.83
C ILE A 239 -10.55 -11.05 1.53
N ARG A 240 -10.77 -11.29 2.83
CA ARG A 240 -9.92 -12.14 3.67
C ARG A 240 -10.71 -13.29 4.27
N LEU A 241 -10.03 -14.43 4.46
CA LEU A 241 -10.53 -15.55 5.24
C LEU A 241 -10.42 -15.20 6.73
N VAL A 242 -11.53 -15.17 7.47
CA VAL A 242 -11.54 -14.93 8.92
C VAL A 242 -11.34 -16.25 9.67
N LYS A 243 -12.12 -17.26 9.29
CA LYS A 243 -12.11 -18.60 9.87
C LYS A 243 -12.68 -19.58 8.85
N CYS A 244 -12.12 -20.78 8.75
CA CYS A 244 -12.67 -21.87 7.96
C CYS A 244 -12.00 -23.17 8.41
N ASP A 245 -12.75 -24.01 9.13
CA ASP A 245 -12.21 -25.21 9.78
C ASP A 245 -12.24 -26.45 8.85
N GLY A 246 -12.64 -26.27 7.59
CA GLY A 246 -12.67 -27.30 6.55
C GLY A 246 -14.04 -27.53 5.92
N VAL A 247 -14.13 -28.55 5.06
CA VAL A 247 -15.37 -28.94 4.38
C VAL A 247 -16.39 -29.47 5.39
N GLY A 248 -17.64 -29.01 5.29
CA GLY A 248 -18.72 -29.31 6.24
C GLY A 248 -18.65 -28.52 7.55
N GLN A 249 -17.78 -27.51 7.66
CA GLN A 249 -17.72 -26.57 8.78
C GLN A 249 -18.07 -25.15 8.32
N PHE A 250 -18.33 -24.24 9.26
CA PHE A 250 -18.58 -22.84 8.91
C PHE A 250 -17.29 -22.14 8.48
N CYS A 251 -17.36 -21.47 7.33
CA CYS A 251 -16.31 -20.65 6.75
C CYS A 251 -16.82 -19.22 6.59
N THR A 252 -16.07 -18.27 7.15
CA THR A 252 -16.39 -16.85 7.21
C THR A 252 -15.37 -16.05 6.41
N LEU A 253 -15.85 -15.33 5.40
CA LEU A 253 -15.10 -14.33 4.65
C LEU A 253 -15.45 -12.94 5.17
N SER A 254 -14.47 -12.05 5.20
CA SER A 254 -14.61 -10.64 5.60
C SER A 254 -14.21 -9.74 4.42
N CYS A 255 -15.01 -8.71 4.19
CA CYS A 255 -14.70 -7.60 3.28
C CYS A 255 -14.67 -6.30 4.09
N PRO A 256 -13.47 -5.84 4.50
CA PRO A 256 -13.32 -4.61 5.27
C PRO A 256 -13.55 -3.37 4.40
N ILE A 257 -14.52 -2.55 4.78
CA ILE A 257 -14.87 -1.29 4.12
C ILE A 257 -14.61 -0.15 5.11
N LYS A 258 -13.86 0.87 4.68
CA LYS A 258 -13.46 2.00 5.53
C LYS A 258 -13.70 3.34 4.83
N ASP A 259 -13.62 4.41 5.63
CA ASP A 259 -13.57 5.80 5.19
C ASP A 259 -14.72 6.23 4.25
N PHE A 260 -15.96 5.84 4.56
CA PHE A 260 -17.14 6.25 3.78
C PHE A 260 -18.10 7.18 4.52
N TYR A 261 -18.80 8.02 3.76
CA TYR A 261 -19.91 8.84 4.22
C TYR A 261 -20.79 9.24 3.00
N PRO A 262 -22.13 9.15 3.04
CA PRO A 262 -23.02 8.92 4.21
C PRO A 262 -22.98 7.51 4.82
N LYS A 263 -23.69 7.30 5.93
CA LYS A 263 -23.78 5.98 6.61
C LYS A 263 -24.38 4.87 5.72
N ASP A 264 -25.29 5.23 4.82
CA ASP A 264 -26.08 4.28 4.04
C ASP A 264 -25.23 3.61 2.95
N ILE A 265 -24.89 2.35 3.19
CA ILE A 265 -24.09 1.50 2.31
C ILE A 265 -24.79 0.17 2.07
N ILE A 266 -24.80 -0.30 0.82
CA ILE A 266 -25.39 -1.57 0.43
C ILE A 266 -24.24 -2.51 0.07
N VAL A 267 -24.13 -3.62 0.80
CA VAL A 267 -23.15 -4.67 0.54
C VAL A 267 -23.87 -5.96 0.19
N THR A 268 -23.51 -6.58 -0.94
CA THR A 268 -24.03 -7.88 -1.35
C THR A 268 -22.90 -8.86 -1.64
N TRP A 269 -23.14 -10.12 -1.31
CA TRP A 269 -22.20 -11.21 -1.55
C TRP A 269 -22.75 -12.14 -2.63
N GLN A 270 -21.88 -12.58 -3.54
CA GLN A 270 -22.18 -13.56 -4.59
C GLN A 270 -21.04 -14.59 -4.65
N ARG A 271 -21.34 -15.80 -5.11
CA ARG A 271 -20.34 -16.78 -5.55
C ARG A 271 -20.50 -17.04 -7.04
N ARG A 272 -19.39 -17.27 -7.73
CA ARG A 272 -19.31 -17.64 -9.14
C ARG A 272 -18.56 -18.96 -9.27
N ASP A 273 -19.14 -19.91 -9.99
CA ASP A 273 -18.43 -21.11 -10.44
C ASP A 273 -17.44 -20.74 -11.56
N MET A 274 -16.16 -21.03 -11.38
CA MET A 274 -15.11 -20.69 -12.36
C MET A 274 -15.08 -21.62 -13.58
N LYS A 275 -15.74 -22.78 -13.52
CA LYS A 275 -15.86 -23.76 -14.63
C LYS A 275 -17.09 -23.50 -15.48
N THR A 276 -18.25 -23.26 -14.86
CA THR A 276 -19.52 -23.05 -15.57
C THR A 276 -19.89 -21.59 -15.78
N GLY A 277 -19.25 -20.66 -15.05
CA GLY A 277 -19.57 -19.23 -15.07
C GLY A 277 -20.85 -18.85 -14.30
N GLY A 278 -21.58 -19.82 -13.74
CA GLY A 278 -22.82 -19.58 -13.00
C GLY A 278 -22.61 -18.70 -11.77
N VAL A 279 -23.48 -17.70 -11.55
CA VAL A 279 -23.39 -16.74 -10.44
C VAL A 279 -24.61 -16.85 -9.53
N VAL A 280 -24.36 -17.05 -8.24
CA VAL A 280 -25.39 -17.27 -7.21
C VAL A 280 -25.21 -16.24 -6.10
N SER A 281 -26.29 -15.55 -5.70
CA SER A 281 -26.26 -14.56 -4.61
C SER A 281 -26.40 -15.21 -3.23
N ALA A 282 -25.82 -14.58 -2.20
CA ALA A 282 -25.98 -15.01 -0.81
C ALA A 282 -27.45 -14.97 -0.39
N ARG A 283 -27.83 -15.82 0.58
CA ARG A 283 -29.21 -16.03 1.06
C ARG A 283 -30.20 -16.57 0.01
N SER A 284 -29.72 -17.02 -1.15
CA SER A 284 -30.53 -17.77 -2.12
C SER A 284 -30.74 -19.23 -1.67
N ALA A 285 -31.67 -19.94 -2.32
CA ALA A 285 -31.87 -21.37 -2.07
C ALA A 285 -30.61 -22.21 -2.42
N GLU A 286 -29.85 -21.78 -3.42
CA GLU A 286 -28.64 -22.42 -3.96
C GLU A 286 -27.34 -22.06 -3.20
N TRP A 287 -27.33 -20.95 -2.45
CA TRP A 287 -26.23 -20.57 -1.58
C TRP A 287 -26.77 -19.96 -0.27
N LYS A 288 -27.01 -20.87 0.70
CA LYS A 288 -27.49 -20.59 2.06
C LYS A 288 -26.41 -19.96 2.95
N ALA A 289 -25.78 -18.90 2.46
CA ALA A 289 -24.83 -18.09 3.20
C ALA A 289 -25.57 -17.02 4.01
N ASP A 290 -25.23 -16.87 5.30
CA ASP A 290 -25.69 -15.73 6.10
C ASP A 290 -24.67 -14.58 6.03
N MET A 291 -25.18 -13.35 6.12
CA MET A 291 -24.37 -12.13 6.10
C MET A 291 -24.52 -11.42 7.45
N SER A 292 -23.41 -10.94 8.00
CA SER A 292 -23.36 -10.17 9.25
C SER A 292 -24.39 -9.03 9.26
N LYS A 293 -25.16 -8.93 10.35
CA LYS A 293 -26.11 -7.82 10.59
C LYS A 293 -25.45 -6.58 11.23
N GLU A 294 -24.12 -6.48 11.14
CA GLU A 294 -23.37 -5.36 11.70
C GLU A 294 -23.76 -4.05 10.99
N SER A 295 -24.04 -3.02 11.79
CA SER A 295 -24.26 -1.67 11.27
C SER A 295 -22.93 -0.94 11.13
N PRO A 296 -22.78 -0.02 10.16
CA PRO A 296 -21.61 0.83 10.05
C PRO A 296 -21.28 1.54 11.37
N VAL A 297 -20.03 1.39 11.81
CA VAL A 297 -19.48 2.00 13.03
C VAL A 297 -18.78 3.30 12.65
N MET A 298 -18.98 4.36 13.45
CA MET A 298 -18.33 5.65 13.20
C MET A 298 -16.87 5.64 13.71
N GLU A 299 -15.90 5.89 12.83
CA GLU A 299 -14.48 6.09 13.15
C GLU A 299 -14.10 7.57 12.96
N LYS A 300 -14.27 8.38 14.01
CA LYS A 300 -13.93 9.82 14.08
C LYS A 300 -14.57 10.72 13.02
N ARG A 301 -14.23 10.57 11.73
CA ARG A 301 -14.59 11.46 10.61
C ARG A 301 -15.32 10.75 9.47
N ALA A 302 -15.49 9.42 9.55
CA ALA A 302 -16.13 8.60 8.53
C ALA A 302 -16.68 7.30 9.16
N TYR A 303 -17.39 6.50 8.37
CA TYR A 303 -17.85 5.17 8.76
C TYR A 303 -16.90 4.05 8.29
N ARG A 304 -16.96 2.95 9.04
CA ARG A 304 -16.41 1.63 8.67
C ARG A 304 -17.52 0.57 8.73
N LEU A 305 -17.33 -0.50 7.98
CA LEU A 305 -18.15 -1.72 8.06
C LEU A 305 -17.24 -2.90 7.74
N ASP A 306 -17.23 -3.94 8.58
CA ASP A 306 -16.61 -5.21 8.22
C ASP A 306 -17.73 -6.16 7.78
N SER A 307 -18.01 -6.17 6.47
CA SER A 307 -19.07 -7.03 5.95
C SER A 307 -18.57 -8.47 5.93
N GLN A 308 -19.22 -9.36 6.68
CA GLN A 308 -18.85 -10.77 6.73
C GLN A 308 -19.94 -11.63 6.11
N VAL A 309 -19.52 -12.68 5.40
CA VAL A 309 -20.40 -13.74 4.91
C VAL A 309 -19.93 -15.08 5.47
N THR A 310 -20.85 -15.82 6.06
CA THR A 310 -20.61 -17.15 6.64
C THR A 310 -21.43 -18.18 5.87
N PHE A 311 -20.76 -19.21 5.37
CA PHE A 311 -21.37 -20.32 4.65
C PHE A 311 -20.71 -21.64 5.07
N MET A 312 -21.30 -22.76 4.67
CA MET A 312 -20.74 -24.09 4.92
C MET A 312 -20.40 -24.71 3.55
N PRO A 313 -19.12 -24.82 3.15
CA PRO A 313 -18.73 -25.55 1.94
C PRO A 313 -19.11 -27.02 2.08
N SER A 314 -19.76 -27.58 1.06
CA SER A 314 -20.16 -29.00 1.04
C SER A 314 -19.08 -29.88 0.43
N THR A 315 -18.21 -29.31 -0.40
CA THR A 315 -17.13 -30.01 -1.12
C THR A 315 -15.87 -29.15 -1.19
N LEU A 316 -14.72 -29.74 -1.53
CA LEU A 316 -13.51 -28.97 -1.88
C LEU A 316 -13.69 -28.07 -3.12
N SER A 317 -14.60 -28.44 -4.04
CA SER A 317 -14.95 -27.64 -5.22
C SER A 317 -15.55 -26.28 -4.81
N ASP A 318 -16.31 -26.22 -3.71
CA ASP A 318 -16.82 -24.95 -3.17
C ASP A 318 -15.68 -24.01 -2.74
N LEU A 319 -14.50 -24.53 -2.37
CA LEU A 319 -13.36 -23.73 -1.90
C LEU A 319 -12.37 -23.40 -3.02
N GLU A 320 -12.13 -24.33 -3.95
CA GLU A 320 -11.10 -24.18 -5.00
C GLU A 320 -11.61 -23.73 -6.37
N ASP A 321 -12.80 -24.17 -6.77
CA ASP A 321 -13.35 -23.91 -8.11
C ASP A 321 -14.39 -22.75 -8.10
N MET A 322 -14.61 -22.11 -6.95
CA MET A 322 -15.49 -20.95 -6.80
C MET A 322 -14.70 -19.64 -6.60
N GLU A 323 -15.26 -18.56 -7.13
CA GLU A 323 -14.87 -17.17 -6.88
C GLU A 323 -15.96 -16.48 -6.03
N TYR A 324 -15.58 -15.96 -4.86
CA TYR A 324 -16.47 -15.20 -3.98
C TYR A 324 -16.31 -13.70 -4.24
N ILE A 325 -17.43 -13.01 -4.41
CA ILE A 325 -17.51 -11.63 -4.87
C ILE A 325 -18.27 -10.82 -3.83
N CYS A 326 -17.62 -9.78 -3.30
CA CYS A 326 -18.28 -8.76 -2.50
C CYS A 326 -18.52 -7.52 -3.37
N LYS A 327 -19.77 -7.07 -3.46
CA LYS A 327 -20.19 -5.88 -4.21
C LYS A 327 -20.66 -4.79 -3.26
N VAL A 328 -20.15 -3.58 -3.43
CA VAL A 328 -20.39 -2.45 -2.54
C VAL A 328 -20.96 -1.28 -3.34
N THR A 329 -22.18 -0.88 -3.02
CA THR A 329 -22.89 0.28 -3.59
C THR A 329 -23.09 1.34 -2.51
N HIS A 330 -22.79 2.60 -2.82
CA HIS A 330 -22.79 3.70 -1.85
C HIS A 330 -23.12 5.04 -2.53
N GLY A 331 -23.89 5.90 -1.86
CA GLY A 331 -24.43 7.14 -2.45
C GLY A 331 -23.41 8.18 -2.92
N SER A 332 -22.13 8.05 -2.57
CA SER A 332 -21.05 8.92 -3.05
C SER A 332 -20.41 8.47 -4.37
N MET A 333 -20.90 7.40 -5.00
CA MET A 333 -20.33 6.81 -6.22
C MET A 333 -21.43 6.38 -7.20
N PRO A 334 -21.27 6.64 -8.51
CA PRO A 334 -22.21 6.16 -9.51
C PRO A 334 -22.00 4.67 -9.86
N GLU A 335 -20.79 4.15 -9.68
CA GLU A 335 -20.40 2.77 -9.93
C GLU A 335 -20.20 2.00 -8.62
N LEU A 336 -20.51 0.71 -8.63
CA LEU A 336 -20.28 -0.18 -7.49
C LEU A 336 -18.83 -0.71 -7.50
N ILE A 337 -18.27 -0.96 -6.31
CA ILE A 337 -16.95 -1.58 -6.19
C ILE A 337 -17.12 -3.09 -6.03
N GLU A 338 -16.38 -3.88 -6.80
CA GLU A 338 -16.30 -5.33 -6.64
C GLU A 338 -14.92 -5.75 -6.12
N LYS A 339 -14.92 -6.60 -5.08
CA LYS A 339 -13.74 -7.35 -4.65
C LYS A 339 -14.00 -8.83 -4.79
N ARG A 340 -12.94 -9.59 -5.11
CA ARG A 340 -13.02 -11.01 -5.50
C ARG A 340 -11.96 -11.81 -4.75
N ILE A 341 -12.31 -13.02 -4.32
CA ILE A 341 -11.36 -14.04 -3.85
C ILE A 341 -11.73 -15.38 -4.48
N GLY A 342 -10.77 -15.99 -5.18
CA GLY A 342 -10.85 -17.38 -5.63
C GLY A 342 -9.84 -18.23 -4.87
N LYS A 343 -10.02 -19.56 -4.87
CA LYS A 343 -9.13 -20.54 -4.22
C LYS A 343 -8.87 -20.25 -2.73
N ILE A 344 -9.86 -20.57 -1.89
CA ILE A 344 -9.71 -20.51 -0.42
C ILE A 344 -8.80 -21.66 0.04
N ARG A 345 -7.55 -21.34 0.38
CA ARG A 345 -6.62 -22.26 1.04
C ARG A 345 -6.96 -22.37 2.53
N LEU A 346 -7.14 -23.60 3.02
CA LEU A 346 -7.43 -23.88 4.42
C LEU A 346 -6.14 -23.87 5.27
N PRO A 347 -5.96 -22.95 6.24
CA PRO A 347 -4.75 -22.92 7.06
C PRO A 347 -4.70 -24.12 8.01
N GLY A 348 -3.65 -24.94 7.92
CA GLY A 348 -3.44 -26.10 8.81
C GLY A 348 -4.33 -27.32 8.52
N PHE A 349 -5.22 -27.26 7.52
CA PHE A 349 -5.91 -28.44 7.00
C PHE A 349 -5.12 -28.96 5.79
N SER A 350 -4.48 -30.11 5.95
CA SER A 350 -3.69 -30.73 4.89
C SER A 350 -3.84 -32.25 4.97
N SER A 351 -4.21 -32.89 3.86
CA SER A 351 -4.33 -34.35 3.79
C SER A 351 -3.05 -34.93 3.18
N THR A 352 -2.51 -35.99 3.79
CA THR A 352 -1.27 -36.65 3.36
C THR A 352 -1.55 -37.64 2.24
N PRO A 353 -0.93 -37.51 1.05
CA PRO A 353 -1.15 -38.43 -0.06
C PRO A 353 -0.87 -39.88 0.34
N GLN A 354 -1.76 -40.77 -0.08
CA GLN A 354 -1.65 -42.21 0.10
C GLN A 354 -1.43 -42.87 -1.26
N LEU A 355 -0.46 -43.77 -1.35
CA LEU A 355 -0.08 -44.45 -2.59
C LEU A 355 -0.62 -45.88 -2.63
N SER A 356 -1.20 -46.28 -3.76
CA SER A 356 -1.44 -47.69 -4.05
C SER A 356 -0.12 -48.43 -4.37
N ASN A 357 -0.14 -49.76 -4.23
CA ASN A 357 0.90 -50.60 -4.83
C ASN A 357 0.98 -50.34 -6.35
N ILE A 358 2.18 -50.48 -6.92
CA ILE A 358 2.41 -50.34 -8.36
C ILE A 358 1.92 -51.59 -9.08
N GLN A 359 0.95 -51.44 -9.98
CA GLN A 359 0.54 -52.53 -10.88
C GLN A 359 1.39 -52.46 -12.14
N ALA A 360 1.86 -53.61 -12.63
CA ALA A 360 2.69 -53.73 -13.83
C ALA A 360 2.04 -54.66 -14.86
N GLN A 361 2.06 -54.25 -16.12
CA GLN A 361 1.58 -55.04 -17.27
C GLN A 361 2.70 -55.22 -18.28
N PHE A 362 3.14 -56.47 -18.49
CA PHE A 362 4.17 -56.86 -19.46
C PHE A 362 3.62 -57.91 -20.44
N SER A 363 4.04 -57.84 -21.70
CA SER A 363 3.68 -58.77 -22.77
C SER A 363 4.91 -59.46 -23.37
N GLN A 364 5.83 -58.68 -23.94
CA GLN A 364 7.07 -59.17 -24.56
C GLN A 364 8.14 -58.07 -24.66
N PHE A 365 9.40 -58.47 -24.84
CA PHE A 365 10.51 -57.54 -25.09
C PHE A 365 10.28 -56.73 -26.38
N GLY A 366 10.61 -55.44 -26.37
CA GLY A 366 10.33 -54.51 -27.46
C GLY A 366 8.87 -54.01 -27.53
N GLN A 367 8.07 -54.18 -26.47
CA GLN A 367 6.77 -53.53 -26.29
C GLN A 367 6.74 -52.71 -24.99
N PRO A 368 5.89 -51.67 -24.87
CA PRO A 368 5.79 -50.87 -23.65
C PRO A 368 5.21 -51.69 -22.48
N CYS A 369 5.96 -51.76 -21.38
CA CYS A 369 5.42 -52.11 -20.06
C CYS A 369 4.69 -50.89 -19.51
N THR A 370 3.45 -51.07 -19.05
CA THR A 370 2.72 -50.00 -18.35
C THR A 370 2.74 -50.27 -16.84
N PHE A 371 3.18 -49.27 -16.08
CA PHE A 371 3.11 -49.22 -14.63
C PHE A 371 2.02 -48.22 -14.22
N SER A 372 1.22 -48.54 -13.21
CA SER A 372 0.19 -47.63 -12.68
C SER A 372 0.23 -47.52 -11.16
N CYS A 373 -0.08 -46.33 -10.65
CA CYS A 373 -0.20 -46.03 -9.23
C CYS A 373 -1.32 -45.00 -9.02
N THR A 374 -2.16 -45.21 -8.01
CA THR A 374 -3.17 -44.24 -7.58
C THR A 374 -2.65 -43.48 -6.36
N VAL A 375 -2.64 -42.15 -6.46
CA VAL A 375 -2.36 -41.23 -5.35
C VAL A 375 -3.70 -40.71 -4.84
N SER A 376 -4.11 -41.08 -3.64
CA SER A 376 -5.41 -40.69 -3.07
C SER A 376 -5.24 -39.88 -1.77
N ASN A 377 -6.34 -39.32 -1.28
CA ASN A 377 -6.42 -38.67 0.04
C ASN A 377 -5.45 -37.48 0.26
N PHE A 378 -5.20 -36.66 -0.76
CA PHE A 378 -4.34 -35.46 -0.63
C PHE A 378 -5.11 -34.13 -0.73
N TYR A 379 -4.59 -33.11 -0.06
CA TYR A 379 -5.00 -31.69 -0.12
C TYR A 379 -3.85 -30.83 0.45
N PRO A 380 -3.41 -29.73 -0.18
CA PRO A 380 -4.00 -29.02 -1.33
C PRO A 380 -3.95 -29.77 -2.68
N ARG A 381 -4.59 -29.22 -3.72
CA ARG A 381 -4.64 -29.83 -5.07
C ARG A 381 -3.31 -29.91 -5.78
N GLU A 382 -2.39 -28.99 -5.50
CA GLU A 382 -1.08 -28.93 -6.15
C GLU A 382 -0.17 -30.10 -5.70
N ILE A 383 -0.07 -31.14 -6.54
CA ILE A 383 0.74 -32.34 -6.31
C ILE A 383 1.72 -32.59 -7.46
N GLN A 384 2.95 -32.98 -7.14
CA GLN A 384 3.98 -33.34 -8.12
C GLN A 384 4.23 -34.85 -8.05
N VAL A 385 4.20 -35.52 -9.20
CA VAL A 385 4.43 -36.96 -9.34
C VAL A 385 5.63 -37.18 -10.26
N THR A 386 6.52 -38.10 -9.91
CA THR A 386 7.69 -38.46 -10.73
C THR A 386 7.93 -39.96 -10.67
N TRP A 387 8.01 -40.60 -11.83
CA TRP A 387 8.38 -42.01 -11.93
C TRP A 387 9.88 -42.13 -12.20
N VAL A 388 10.56 -42.95 -11.41
CA VAL A 388 11.99 -43.25 -11.60
C VAL A 388 12.23 -44.75 -11.65
N LYS A 389 13.18 -45.15 -12.50
CA LYS A 389 13.75 -46.49 -12.54
C LYS A 389 15.10 -46.45 -11.82
N VAL A 390 15.28 -47.34 -10.86
CA VAL A 390 16.54 -47.49 -10.10
C VAL A 390 17.09 -48.88 -10.37
N ILE A 391 18.35 -48.97 -10.77
CA ILE A 391 19.08 -50.24 -10.88
C ILE A 391 20.17 -50.24 -9.82
N LYS A 392 20.24 -51.30 -9.00
CA LYS A 392 21.19 -51.39 -7.87
C LYS A 392 22.64 -51.16 -8.35
N GLY A 393 23.23 -50.03 -7.97
CA GLY A 393 24.58 -49.61 -8.34
C GLY A 393 24.67 -48.59 -9.50
N GLN A 394 23.55 -48.14 -10.06
CA GLN A 394 23.49 -47.10 -11.09
C GLN A 394 22.75 -45.85 -10.61
N LYS A 395 22.89 -44.74 -11.35
CA LYS A 395 22.10 -43.52 -11.12
C LYS A 395 20.64 -43.77 -11.49
N GLU A 396 19.75 -43.10 -10.77
CA GLU A 396 18.30 -43.14 -11.01
C GLU A 396 17.97 -42.52 -12.38
N VAL A 397 17.06 -43.15 -13.12
CA VAL A 397 16.62 -42.69 -14.44
C VAL A 397 15.16 -42.27 -14.34
N VAL A 398 14.87 -40.99 -14.59
CA VAL A 398 13.50 -40.46 -14.64
C VAL A 398 12.81 -40.96 -15.90
N ILE A 399 11.63 -41.56 -15.74
CA ILE A 399 10.78 -41.99 -16.86
C ILE A 399 10.02 -40.77 -17.37
N GLN A 400 10.17 -40.46 -18.66
CA GLN A 400 9.55 -39.27 -19.28
C GLN A 400 8.12 -39.53 -19.77
N GLU A 401 7.80 -40.75 -20.17
CA GLU A 401 6.46 -41.15 -20.65
C GLU A 401 5.52 -41.40 -19.46
N VAL A 402 5.09 -40.32 -18.81
CA VAL A 402 4.15 -40.34 -17.67
C VAL A 402 2.82 -39.68 -18.06
N THR A 403 1.73 -40.41 -17.88
CA THR A 403 0.36 -39.98 -18.16
C THR A 403 -0.44 -39.88 -16.87
N ASN A 404 -0.68 -38.65 -16.41
CA ASN A 404 -1.56 -38.38 -15.27
C ASN A 404 -3.01 -38.23 -15.75
N HIS A 405 -3.86 -39.14 -15.31
CA HIS A 405 -5.29 -39.14 -15.62
C HIS A 405 -6.01 -38.12 -14.72
N GLY A 406 -7.16 -37.60 -15.16
CA GLY A 406 -7.81 -36.43 -14.52
C GLY A 406 -8.09 -36.61 -13.02
N LEU A 407 -7.89 -35.52 -12.26
CA LEU A 407 -8.12 -35.46 -10.81
C LEU A 407 -9.59 -35.78 -10.45
N THR A 408 -9.82 -36.83 -9.68
CA THR A 408 -11.12 -37.15 -9.10
C THR A 408 -11.27 -36.42 -7.76
N ILE A 409 -12.42 -35.78 -7.54
CA ILE A 409 -12.73 -35.06 -6.30
C ILE A 409 -13.57 -35.99 -5.41
N HIS A 410 -13.04 -36.35 -4.25
CA HIS A 410 -13.81 -36.98 -3.17
C HIS A 410 -14.18 -35.91 -2.13
N GLU A 411 -15.11 -36.22 -1.22
CA GLU A 411 -15.75 -35.23 -0.33
C GLU A 411 -14.77 -34.34 0.46
N LYS A 412 -13.57 -34.85 0.78
CA LYS A 412 -12.56 -34.17 1.62
C LYS A 412 -11.13 -34.19 1.08
N ALA A 413 -10.89 -34.78 -0.09
CA ALA A 413 -9.55 -34.94 -0.66
C ALA A 413 -9.58 -35.25 -2.16
N PHE A 414 -8.44 -35.10 -2.83
CA PHE A 414 -8.24 -35.46 -4.23
C PHE A 414 -7.71 -36.88 -4.42
N GLU A 415 -8.00 -37.45 -5.59
CA GLU A 415 -7.40 -38.69 -6.10
C GLU A 415 -6.85 -38.47 -7.53
N LEU A 416 -5.72 -39.10 -7.83
CA LEU A 416 -4.98 -38.98 -9.08
C LEU A 416 -4.45 -40.36 -9.50
N LEU A 417 -4.87 -40.85 -10.66
CA LEU A 417 -4.27 -42.03 -11.28
C LEU A 417 -3.09 -41.60 -12.17
N THR A 418 -1.89 -42.10 -11.88
CA THR A 418 -0.69 -41.89 -12.69
C THR A 418 -0.25 -43.20 -13.36
N GLN A 419 0.21 -43.11 -14.61
CA GLN A 419 0.75 -44.23 -15.36
C GLN A 419 2.09 -43.87 -15.97
N ALA A 420 3.02 -44.82 -16.04
CA ALA A 420 4.32 -44.66 -16.68
C ALA A 420 4.59 -45.80 -17.66
N GLN A 421 5.18 -45.50 -18.82
CA GLN A 421 5.54 -46.50 -19.83
C GLN A 421 7.07 -46.70 -19.92
N PHE A 422 7.49 -47.94 -20.11
CA PHE A 422 8.91 -48.31 -20.27
C PHE A 422 9.06 -49.51 -21.22
N ILE A 423 9.94 -49.40 -22.22
CA ILE A 423 10.19 -50.47 -23.20
C ILE A 423 11.48 -51.22 -22.83
N PRO A 424 11.43 -52.48 -22.32
CA PRO A 424 12.62 -53.29 -22.12
C PRO A 424 13.10 -53.92 -23.44
N HIS A 425 14.40 -53.81 -23.71
CA HIS A 425 15.03 -54.41 -24.89
C HIS A 425 15.76 -55.72 -24.55
N SER A 426 16.09 -55.97 -23.28
CA SER A 426 16.84 -57.13 -22.80
C SER A 426 16.45 -57.54 -21.37
N LEU A 427 16.88 -58.72 -20.95
CA LEU A 427 16.69 -59.18 -19.56
C LEU A 427 17.46 -58.35 -18.54
N LYS A 428 18.62 -57.79 -18.92
CA LYS A 428 19.42 -56.89 -18.06
C LYS A 428 18.69 -55.57 -17.75
N ASP A 429 17.71 -55.19 -18.57
CA ASP A 429 16.90 -53.98 -18.33
C ASP A 429 15.86 -54.19 -17.23
N LEU A 430 15.57 -55.44 -16.86
CA LEU A 430 14.58 -55.82 -15.84
C LEU A 430 15.23 -56.44 -14.59
N GLU A 431 16.40 -57.08 -14.72
CA GLU A 431 17.14 -57.64 -13.58
C GLU A 431 17.52 -56.52 -12.59
N ARG A 432 16.98 -56.58 -11.36
CA ARG A 432 17.23 -55.60 -10.27
C ARG A 432 16.78 -54.17 -10.57
N ALA A 433 15.88 -53.99 -11.53
CA ALA A 433 15.23 -52.70 -11.80
C ALA A 433 14.04 -52.49 -10.85
N GLU A 434 14.18 -51.55 -9.92
CA GLU A 434 13.12 -51.09 -9.03
C GLU A 434 12.42 -49.88 -9.68
N PHE A 435 11.11 -49.99 -9.89
CA PHE A 435 10.29 -48.90 -10.41
C PHE A 435 9.62 -48.17 -9.24
N ILE A 436 9.77 -46.85 -9.21
CA ILE A 436 9.45 -46.02 -8.05
C ILE A 436 8.55 -44.86 -8.45
N CYS A 437 7.36 -44.80 -7.85
CA CYS A 437 6.48 -43.63 -7.91
C CYS A 437 6.82 -42.68 -6.75
N ARG A 438 7.35 -41.50 -7.05
CA ARG A 438 7.62 -40.43 -6.06
C ARG A 438 6.53 -39.37 -6.12
N VAL A 439 6.15 -38.88 -4.94
CA VAL A 439 5.19 -37.79 -4.79
C VAL A 439 5.79 -36.71 -3.91
N LYS A 440 5.65 -35.46 -4.35
CA LYS A 440 5.99 -34.25 -3.61
C LYS A 440 4.75 -33.37 -3.49
N HIS A 441 4.47 -32.93 -2.27
CA HIS A 441 3.23 -32.29 -1.89
C HIS A 441 3.42 -31.52 -0.57
N ASP A 442 2.75 -30.38 -0.39
CA ASP A 442 2.99 -29.45 0.72
C ASP A 442 2.72 -30.04 2.12
N SER A 443 1.97 -31.15 2.22
CA SER A 443 1.73 -31.86 3.49
C SER A 443 2.82 -32.88 3.87
N LEU A 444 3.85 -33.06 3.04
CA LEU A 444 4.96 -33.98 3.27
C LEU A 444 6.22 -33.24 3.74
N THR A 445 6.81 -33.68 4.86
CA THR A 445 8.04 -33.10 5.44
C THR A 445 9.33 -33.73 4.94
N LEU A 446 9.25 -34.91 4.33
CA LEU A 446 10.29 -35.57 3.54
C LEU A 446 9.65 -36.20 2.29
N GLU A 447 10.45 -36.55 1.28
CA GLU A 447 10.01 -37.29 0.10
C GLU A 447 9.64 -38.76 0.45
N GLU A 448 8.47 -38.97 1.05
CA GLU A 448 8.03 -40.29 1.51
C GLU A 448 7.44 -41.18 0.40
N ARG A 449 8.36 -41.94 -0.23
CA ARG A 449 8.26 -43.40 -0.48
C ARG A 449 6.91 -43.98 -1.01
N CYS A 450 6.79 -43.97 -2.33
CA CYS A 450 6.77 -45.17 -3.18
C CYS A 450 6.37 -46.54 -2.56
N GLY A 451 5.43 -47.24 -3.21
CA GLY A 451 5.30 -48.70 -3.11
C GLY A 451 6.23 -49.43 -4.09
N GLU A 452 7.03 -50.38 -3.62
CA GLU A 452 8.00 -51.15 -4.42
C GLU A 452 7.37 -52.45 -4.96
N GLN A 453 7.62 -52.82 -6.22
CA GLN A 453 7.15 -54.10 -6.78
C GLN A 453 8.13 -54.71 -7.80
N GLU A 454 8.51 -55.99 -7.58
CA GLU A 454 9.28 -56.82 -8.50
C GLU A 454 8.35 -57.55 -9.51
N ILE A 455 8.87 -57.89 -10.70
CA ILE A 455 8.10 -58.52 -11.79
C ILE A 455 8.08 -60.07 -11.63
N PRO A 456 6.92 -60.73 -11.50
CA PRO A 456 6.85 -62.19 -11.41
C PRO A 456 6.96 -62.91 -12.76
N GLY A 457 7.52 -64.13 -12.77
CA GLY A 457 7.08 -65.18 -13.71
C GLY A 457 7.97 -65.61 -14.88
N LEU A 458 9.26 -65.26 -14.92
CA LEU A 458 10.20 -65.84 -15.90
C LEU A 458 10.87 -67.11 -15.34
N LEU A 459 11.10 -68.14 -16.16
CA LEU A 459 11.81 -69.38 -15.77
C LEU A 459 12.77 -69.86 -16.89
N ARG A 460 13.98 -70.33 -16.53
CA ARG A 460 14.96 -70.94 -17.46
C ARG A 460 15.69 -72.13 -16.82
N HIS A 461 16.00 -73.15 -17.63
CA HIS A 461 16.54 -74.44 -17.18
C HIS A 461 18.09 -74.45 -17.09
N PRO A 462 18.68 -75.00 -16.02
CA PRO A 462 20.14 -75.10 -15.84
C PRO A 462 20.81 -76.10 -16.78
N ILE A 463 22.04 -75.78 -17.18
CA ILE A 463 22.95 -76.63 -17.95
C ILE A 463 24.18 -76.96 -17.07
N VAL A 464 24.39 -78.22 -16.72
CA VAL A 464 25.44 -78.66 -15.79
C VAL A 464 26.66 -79.25 -16.53
N SER A 465 27.86 -78.75 -16.26
CA SER A 465 29.12 -79.24 -16.83
C SER A 465 29.60 -80.54 -16.19
N ASP A 466 30.52 -81.25 -16.85
CA ASP A 466 31.27 -82.32 -16.20
C ASP A 466 32.16 -81.77 -15.06
N ILE A 467 32.53 -82.64 -14.13
CA ILE A 467 33.35 -82.28 -12.96
C ILE A 467 34.83 -82.18 -13.38
N GLN A 468 35.55 -81.22 -12.78
CA GLN A 468 36.98 -80.99 -13.01
C GLN A 468 37.76 -81.01 -11.70
N LEU A 469 38.99 -81.53 -11.74
CA LEU A 469 39.96 -81.41 -10.64
C LEU A 469 40.69 -80.07 -10.76
N VAL A 470 40.52 -79.19 -9.77
CA VAL A 470 41.10 -77.83 -9.76
C VAL A 470 42.38 -77.75 -8.95
N LYS A 471 42.43 -78.42 -7.80
CA LYS A 471 43.60 -78.48 -6.93
C LYS A 471 43.67 -79.79 -6.16
N CYS A 472 44.87 -80.18 -5.77
CA CYS A 472 45.26 -81.25 -4.86
C CYS A 472 46.76 -81.03 -4.68
N ASP A 473 47.36 -81.29 -3.50
CA ASP A 473 48.83 -81.16 -3.35
C ASP A 473 49.47 -82.46 -2.82
N GLY A 474 48.73 -83.57 -2.88
CA GLY A 474 49.09 -84.86 -2.30
C GLY A 474 48.26 -85.23 -1.06
N VAL A 475 48.58 -86.36 -0.46
CA VAL A 475 47.89 -86.86 0.75
C VAL A 475 48.11 -85.93 1.94
N GLY A 476 47.05 -85.68 2.71
CA GLY A 476 47.06 -84.75 3.84
C GLY A 476 46.92 -83.28 3.47
N GLN A 477 46.80 -82.95 2.17
CA GLN A 477 46.52 -81.59 1.68
C GLN A 477 45.14 -81.51 1.01
N PRO A 478 44.44 -80.36 1.04
CA PRO A 478 43.09 -80.24 0.48
C PRO A 478 43.09 -80.33 -1.05
N CYS A 479 42.25 -81.22 -1.58
CA CYS A 479 41.95 -81.42 -2.99
C CYS A 479 40.55 -80.87 -3.32
N VAL A 480 40.41 -80.17 -4.43
CA VAL A 480 39.24 -79.38 -4.83
C VAL A 480 38.73 -79.84 -6.19
N LEU A 481 37.49 -80.34 -6.21
CA LEU A 481 36.73 -80.62 -7.43
C LEU A 481 35.79 -79.44 -7.73
N ARG A 482 35.51 -79.14 -9.00
CA ARG A 482 34.58 -78.07 -9.44
C ARG A 482 33.56 -78.60 -10.46
N CYS A 483 32.34 -78.06 -10.41
CA CYS A 483 31.28 -78.24 -11.41
C CYS A 483 30.60 -76.88 -11.70
N SER A 484 30.26 -76.61 -12.96
CA SER A 484 29.65 -75.34 -13.41
C SER A 484 28.23 -75.54 -13.91
N ILE A 485 27.31 -74.67 -13.48
CA ILE A 485 25.87 -74.71 -13.77
C ILE A 485 25.51 -73.40 -14.49
N LYS A 486 24.97 -73.45 -15.72
CA LYS A 486 24.77 -72.27 -16.60
C LYS A 486 23.31 -72.05 -17.01
N ASP A 487 23.01 -70.85 -17.49
CA ASP A 487 21.79 -70.43 -18.19
C ASP A 487 20.44 -70.63 -17.46
N PHE A 488 20.42 -70.64 -16.12
CA PHE A 488 19.19 -70.83 -15.31
C PHE A 488 18.56 -69.52 -14.80
N TYR A 489 17.28 -69.56 -14.45
CA TYR A 489 16.56 -68.46 -13.77
C TYR A 489 15.30 -69.00 -13.09
N PRO A 490 14.94 -68.59 -11.84
CA PRO A 490 15.52 -67.53 -11.00
C PRO A 490 16.90 -67.85 -10.40
N LYS A 491 17.45 -66.96 -9.55
CA LYS A 491 18.79 -67.11 -8.93
C LYS A 491 18.91 -68.36 -8.03
N MET A 492 17.80 -68.88 -7.50
CA MET A 492 17.78 -69.96 -6.51
C MET A 492 17.98 -71.35 -7.17
N VAL A 493 19.23 -71.82 -7.15
CA VAL A 493 19.62 -73.19 -7.49
C VAL A 493 20.33 -73.83 -6.29
N LYS A 494 20.15 -75.14 -6.09
CA LYS A 494 20.79 -75.91 -5.04
C LYS A 494 21.72 -76.96 -5.64
N ALA A 495 22.99 -76.93 -5.27
CA ALA A 495 24.00 -77.90 -5.70
C ALA A 495 24.51 -78.70 -4.49
N THR A 496 24.63 -80.02 -4.64
CA THR A 496 25.00 -80.97 -3.58
C THR A 496 26.08 -81.91 -4.09
N TRP A 497 27.13 -82.15 -3.29
CA TRP A 497 28.19 -83.10 -3.62
C TRP A 497 28.04 -84.41 -2.84
N LEU A 498 28.21 -85.54 -3.50
CA LEU A 498 28.11 -86.88 -2.94
C LEU A 498 29.40 -87.67 -3.25
N ARG A 499 29.73 -88.67 -2.42
CA ARG A 499 30.82 -89.63 -2.66
C ARG A 499 30.26 -91.04 -2.60
N ALA A 500 30.61 -91.88 -3.57
CA ALA A 500 30.21 -93.29 -3.63
C ALA A 500 31.44 -94.21 -3.76
N GLY A 501 31.40 -95.33 -3.02
CA GLY A 501 32.30 -96.47 -3.26
C GLY A 501 31.72 -97.42 -4.32
N LYS A 502 32.54 -98.29 -4.90
CA LYS A 502 32.08 -99.30 -5.86
C LYS A 502 31.09 -100.30 -5.21
N GLY A 503 29.79 -100.11 -5.46
CA GLY A 503 28.78 -101.15 -5.24
C GLY A 503 27.51 -100.71 -4.53
N GLY A 504 26.65 -99.96 -5.21
CA GLY A 504 25.27 -99.71 -4.77
C GLY A 504 24.37 -99.46 -5.98
N ARG A 505 23.45 -100.37 -6.28
CA ARG A 505 22.55 -100.29 -7.44
C ARG A 505 21.16 -99.90 -6.96
N ALA A 506 20.56 -98.89 -7.59
CA ALA A 506 19.23 -98.40 -7.24
C ALA A 506 18.13 -99.41 -7.63
N ASP A 507 17.07 -99.50 -6.81
CA ASP A 507 15.73 -99.81 -7.31
C ASP A 507 14.61 -99.37 -6.35
N SER A 508 13.78 -98.41 -6.78
CA SER A 508 12.34 -98.28 -6.47
C SER A 508 11.82 -96.92 -7.00
N LYS A 509 11.07 -96.93 -8.11
CA LYS A 509 10.35 -95.75 -8.65
C LYS A 509 8.88 -95.70 -8.12
N PRO A 510 8.06 -94.66 -8.43
CA PRO A 510 7.25 -93.96 -7.43
C PRO A 510 5.81 -94.48 -7.29
N GLN A 511 5.08 -93.95 -6.30
CA GLN A 511 3.63 -94.02 -6.27
C GLN A 511 3.00 -92.68 -5.84
N GLU A 512 2.14 -92.14 -6.71
CA GLU A 512 1.33 -90.95 -6.43
C GLU A 512 0.11 -91.29 -5.56
N SER A 513 -0.36 -90.31 -4.78
CA SER A 513 -1.79 -90.14 -4.50
C SER A 513 -2.14 -88.68 -4.22
N LEU A 514 -3.22 -88.21 -4.84
CA LEU A 514 -3.82 -86.88 -4.66
C LEU A 514 -4.92 -86.94 -3.55
N PRO A 515 -5.78 -85.92 -3.33
CA PRO A 515 -5.87 -85.24 -2.04
C PRO A 515 -7.20 -85.57 -1.32
N VAL A 516 -7.48 -84.93 -0.17
CA VAL A 516 -8.82 -84.32 0.14
C VAL A 516 -8.81 -83.61 1.50
N THR A 517 -9.62 -82.56 1.59
CA THR A 517 -9.89 -81.72 2.77
C THR A 517 -10.88 -82.35 3.75
N THR A 518 -10.79 -82.04 5.06
CA THR A 518 -11.91 -81.37 5.79
C THR A 518 -11.59 -80.88 7.21
N LYS A 519 -12.42 -79.90 7.62
CA LYS A 519 -12.49 -79.09 8.85
C LYS A 519 -12.64 -79.90 10.16
N SER A 520 -12.27 -79.32 11.32
CA SER A 520 -13.24 -78.79 12.32
C SER A 520 -12.67 -78.59 13.75
N SER A 521 -12.79 -77.34 14.26
CA SER A 521 -13.21 -76.90 15.62
C SER A 521 -12.99 -77.77 16.88
N ILE A 522 -12.50 -77.17 17.98
CA ILE A 522 -13.30 -76.79 19.17
C ILE A 522 -12.47 -75.96 20.18
N GLN A 523 -13.17 -75.16 21.01
CA GLN A 523 -12.69 -74.24 22.06
C GLN A 523 -12.10 -75.02 23.29
N ASP A 524 -11.30 -74.46 24.21
CA ASP A 524 -11.82 -73.57 25.27
C ASP A 524 -10.75 -72.74 26.04
N LYS A 525 -11.28 -71.88 26.91
CA LYS A 525 -10.70 -70.81 27.75
C LYS A 525 -10.37 -71.32 29.19
N PRO A 526 -10.16 -70.47 30.24
CA PRO A 526 -9.70 -69.06 30.34
C PRO A 526 -8.59 -68.85 31.43
N GLN A 527 -8.09 -67.61 31.62
CA GLN A 527 -8.27 -66.79 32.85
C GLN A 527 -7.26 -65.61 33.00
N THR A 528 -7.84 -64.39 33.12
CA THR A 528 -7.53 -63.25 34.03
C THR A 528 -6.06 -62.79 34.27
N ARG A 529 -5.73 -61.49 34.44
CA ARG A 529 -6.52 -60.38 35.04
C ARG A 529 -6.04 -58.99 34.55
N THR A 530 -6.88 -57.98 34.78
CA THR A 530 -6.74 -56.53 34.51
C THR A 530 -5.46 -55.88 35.09
N THR A 531 -4.94 -54.72 34.61
CA THR A 531 -5.64 -53.40 34.59
C THR A 531 -4.98 -52.33 33.69
N THR A 532 -5.81 -51.64 32.90
CA THR A 532 -5.79 -50.24 32.36
C THR A 532 -4.51 -49.36 32.41
N ALA A 533 -4.07 -48.82 31.24
CA ALA A 533 -4.12 -47.38 30.92
C ALA A 533 -3.52 -46.96 29.55
N VAL A 534 -4.35 -46.26 28.75
CA VAL A 534 -4.07 -45.21 27.73
C VAL A 534 -3.03 -45.44 26.61
N ASN A 535 -3.52 -45.33 25.37
CA ASN A 535 -2.73 -45.34 24.13
C ASN A 535 -2.12 -43.98 23.78
N HIS A 536 -0.93 -43.97 23.19
CA HIS A 536 -0.69 -43.22 21.95
C HIS A 536 0.37 -43.91 21.07
N HIS A 537 0.14 -43.93 19.75
CA HIS A 537 0.97 -44.64 18.79
C HIS A 537 2.31 -43.94 18.52
N GLY A 538 3.41 -44.68 18.64
CA GLY A 538 4.68 -44.38 17.99
C GLY A 538 5.04 -45.50 17.02
N TYR A 539 4.68 -45.35 15.74
CA TYR A 539 5.07 -46.29 14.67
C TYR A 539 6.55 -46.12 14.29
N GLY A 540 7.45 -46.52 15.18
CA GLY A 540 8.84 -46.77 14.80
C GLY A 540 8.94 -48.05 13.99
N LYS A 541 8.93 -47.97 12.65
CA LYS A 541 9.31 -49.09 11.79
C LYS A 541 10.83 -49.32 11.92
N PRO A 542 11.34 -50.40 12.55
CA PRO A 542 12.74 -50.73 12.41
C PRO A 542 13.02 -51.15 10.96
N LYS A 543 14.05 -50.57 10.34
CA LYS A 543 14.61 -51.11 9.10
C LYS A 543 15.14 -52.52 9.41
N LYS A 544 14.39 -53.58 9.08
CA LYS A 544 14.95 -54.93 9.07
C LYS A 544 16.00 -55.00 7.97
N ARG A 545 17.26 -54.91 8.40
CA ARG A 545 18.39 -55.57 7.75
C ARG A 545 17.97 -57.04 7.58
N THR A 546 17.80 -57.51 6.35
CA THR A 546 17.69 -58.95 6.12
C THR A 546 19.05 -59.55 6.40
N GLU A 547 19.22 -60.04 7.62
CA GLU A 547 20.35 -60.89 7.96
C GLU A 547 20.25 -62.13 7.08
N ILE A 548 21.32 -62.40 6.33
CA ILE A 548 21.47 -63.68 5.63
C ILE A 548 21.77 -64.69 6.73
N LEU A 549 20.70 -65.29 7.26
CA LEU A 549 20.79 -66.37 8.22
C LEU A 549 21.30 -67.61 7.46
N VAL A 550 22.61 -67.85 7.53
CA VAL A 550 23.20 -69.13 7.11
C VAL A 550 22.83 -70.15 8.17
N GLN A 551 21.61 -70.66 8.07
CA GLN A 551 21.05 -71.65 8.98
C GLN A 551 21.57 -73.03 8.59
N SER A 552 22.74 -73.40 9.14
CA SER A 552 23.20 -74.79 9.15
C SER A 552 22.49 -75.55 10.29
N GLU A 553 21.17 -75.74 10.18
CA GLU A 553 20.38 -76.55 11.11
C GLU A 553 19.92 -77.84 10.44
N VAL A 554 20.63 -78.93 10.74
CA VAL A 554 20.19 -80.29 10.43
C VAL A 554 19.19 -80.70 11.50
N THR A 555 17.90 -80.78 11.15
CA THR A 555 16.90 -81.50 11.95
C THR A 555 16.67 -82.90 11.36
N PRO A 556 16.73 -83.96 12.18
CA PRO A 556 16.77 -85.33 11.66
C PRO A 556 15.37 -85.87 11.35
N LYS A 557 15.25 -86.68 10.29
CA LYS A 557 14.09 -87.55 10.09
C LYS A 557 14.53 -88.97 9.69
N VAL A 558 14.68 -89.79 10.73
CA VAL A 558 14.61 -91.27 10.79
C VAL A 558 15.05 -92.03 9.52
N MET A 559 16.33 -92.39 9.46
CA MET A 559 16.85 -93.58 8.76
C MET A 559 17.96 -94.21 9.62
N SER A 560 18.14 -95.53 9.50
CA SER A 560 18.83 -96.40 10.47
C SER A 560 20.34 -96.18 10.61
N ASP A 561 20.85 -96.32 11.84
CA ASP A 561 22.21 -95.98 12.27
C ASP A 561 23.30 -97.02 11.89
N GLN A 562 23.38 -97.45 10.62
CA GLN A 562 24.41 -98.42 10.21
C GLN A 562 25.26 -98.07 8.98
N GLU A 563 24.99 -96.97 8.27
CA GLU A 563 25.84 -96.49 7.15
C GLU A 563 26.13 -94.98 7.19
N LYS A 564 26.49 -94.44 8.37
CA LYS A 564 27.02 -93.07 8.52
C LYS A 564 28.54 -93.05 8.50
N ALA A 565 29.13 -93.09 7.30
CA ALA A 565 30.51 -92.65 7.06
C ALA A 565 30.49 -91.30 6.32
N GLU A 566 30.36 -90.20 7.08
CA GLU A 566 30.26 -88.84 6.53
C GLU A 566 31.37 -88.53 5.54
N PHE A 567 31.00 -88.16 4.30
CA PHE A 567 31.93 -87.54 3.36
C PHE A 567 32.19 -86.09 3.80
N LYS A 568 33.22 -85.90 4.64
CA LYS A 568 33.64 -84.57 5.13
C LYS A 568 34.38 -83.78 4.05
N ALA A 569 33.63 -83.30 3.05
CA ALA A 569 34.07 -82.29 2.11
C ALA A 569 33.49 -80.92 2.48
N LYS A 570 34.34 -79.89 2.48
CA LYS A 570 33.95 -78.49 2.59
C LYS A 570 33.46 -78.02 1.22
N VAL A 571 32.15 -78.07 1.01
CA VAL A 571 31.53 -77.56 -0.22
C VAL A 571 31.56 -76.02 -0.22
N ARG A 572 32.13 -75.44 -1.27
CA ARG A 572 32.13 -74.01 -1.56
C ARG A 572 31.33 -73.77 -2.83
N THR A 573 30.04 -73.49 -2.66
CA THR A 573 29.18 -73.05 -3.77
C THR A 573 29.29 -71.53 -3.88
N GLY A 574 29.66 -71.01 -5.05
CA GLY A 574 29.78 -69.57 -5.29
C GLY A 574 28.43 -68.85 -5.23
N ASP A 575 28.46 -67.53 -5.31
CA ASP A 575 27.25 -66.77 -5.65
C ASP A 575 26.92 -66.93 -7.14
N PRO A 576 25.67 -67.24 -7.53
CA PRO A 576 25.24 -67.18 -8.93
C PRO A 576 25.49 -65.81 -9.55
N LYS A 577 26.31 -65.79 -10.61
CA LYS A 577 26.68 -64.64 -11.44
C LYS A 577 25.79 -64.59 -12.69
N TRP A 578 25.56 -63.43 -13.28
CA TRP A 578 24.75 -63.33 -14.50
C TRP A 578 25.59 -63.55 -15.76
N GLY A 579 25.13 -64.41 -16.68
CA GLY A 579 25.70 -64.66 -18.00
C GLY A 579 24.78 -64.20 -19.14
N ASP A 580 25.15 -64.43 -20.40
CA ASP A 580 24.41 -63.85 -21.54
C ASP A 580 22.98 -64.38 -21.73
N LYS A 581 22.66 -65.55 -21.18
CA LYS A 581 21.34 -66.22 -21.33
C LYS A 581 20.63 -66.57 -20.02
N GLY A 582 21.28 -66.39 -18.87
CA GLY A 582 20.75 -66.68 -17.53
C GLY A 582 21.86 -66.65 -16.47
N TYR A 583 21.57 -67.09 -15.25
CA TYR A 583 22.56 -67.23 -14.18
C TYR A 583 23.56 -68.37 -14.44
N LEU A 584 24.78 -68.18 -13.95
CA LEU A 584 25.93 -69.06 -13.97
C LEU A 584 26.44 -69.24 -12.53
N LEU A 585 26.66 -70.48 -12.10
CA LEU A 585 27.14 -70.82 -10.78
C LEU A 585 28.23 -71.88 -10.87
N ASP A 586 29.38 -71.64 -10.25
CA ASP A 586 30.38 -72.66 -9.99
C ASP A 586 30.22 -73.19 -8.55
N THR A 587 30.23 -74.50 -8.38
CA THR A 587 30.30 -75.17 -7.07
C THR A 587 31.58 -75.99 -6.99
N GLU A 588 32.19 -75.99 -5.81
CA GLU A 588 33.43 -76.71 -5.52
C GLU A 588 33.27 -77.61 -4.29
N ALA A 589 33.92 -78.76 -4.29
CA ALA A 589 34.06 -79.64 -3.13
C ALA A 589 35.54 -79.79 -2.76
N GLU A 590 35.92 -79.23 -1.61
CA GLU A 590 37.26 -79.33 -1.03
C GLU A 590 37.30 -80.46 0.01
N PHE A 591 38.14 -81.46 -0.17
CA PHE A 591 38.31 -82.58 0.77
C PHE A 591 39.79 -82.89 0.97
N THR A 592 40.19 -83.33 2.16
CA THR A 592 41.60 -83.67 2.46
C THR A 592 41.76 -85.19 2.48
N PRO A 593 42.24 -85.84 1.40
CA PRO A 593 42.51 -87.28 1.38
C PRO A 593 43.50 -87.67 2.49
N GLN A 594 43.14 -88.69 3.27
CA GLN A 594 43.98 -89.24 4.33
C GLN A 594 44.89 -90.37 3.85
N SER A 595 44.64 -90.91 2.65
CA SER A 595 45.47 -91.94 1.99
C SER A 595 45.45 -91.80 0.46
N LEU A 596 46.42 -92.42 -0.22
CA LEU A 596 46.47 -92.48 -1.69
C LEU A 596 45.26 -93.24 -2.28
N SER A 597 44.76 -94.26 -1.59
CA SER A 597 43.59 -95.05 -2.03
C SER A 597 42.29 -94.23 -2.11
N GLU A 598 42.15 -93.15 -1.34
CA GLU A 598 40.98 -92.24 -1.45
C GLU A 598 41.00 -91.39 -2.74
N LEU A 599 42.14 -91.27 -3.42
CA LEU A 599 42.30 -90.52 -4.67
C LEU A 599 42.08 -91.38 -5.93
N GLU A 600 42.16 -92.71 -5.82
CA GLU A 600 42.15 -93.63 -6.96
C GLU A 600 40.86 -94.48 -7.06
N ASP A 601 40.29 -94.94 -5.95
CA ASP A 601 39.15 -95.90 -5.95
C ASP A 601 37.75 -95.29 -5.74
N MET A 602 37.65 -93.98 -5.50
CA MET A 602 36.40 -93.30 -5.12
C MET A 602 35.72 -92.57 -6.29
N GLU A 603 34.38 -92.54 -6.29
CA GLU A 603 33.56 -91.73 -7.20
C GLU A 603 32.98 -90.52 -6.49
N TYR A 604 33.08 -89.36 -7.15
CA TYR A 604 32.54 -88.09 -6.68
C TYR A 604 31.43 -87.61 -7.63
N ILE A 605 30.31 -87.16 -7.07
CA ILE A 605 29.08 -86.83 -7.81
C ILE A 605 28.64 -85.41 -7.46
N CYS A 606 28.22 -84.61 -8.44
CA CYS A 606 27.60 -83.31 -8.26
C CYS A 606 26.15 -83.34 -8.73
N ARG A 607 25.21 -83.08 -7.82
CA ARG A 607 23.75 -83.12 -8.01
C ARG A 607 23.15 -81.71 -7.94
N VAL A 608 22.26 -81.36 -8.88
CA VAL A 608 21.71 -80.02 -9.05
C VAL A 608 20.18 -80.04 -9.06
N GLU A 609 19.58 -79.18 -8.23
CA GLU A 609 18.13 -79.02 -8.02
C GLU A 609 17.74 -77.55 -8.29
N HIS A 610 16.69 -77.33 -9.09
CA HIS A 610 16.21 -75.99 -9.49
C HIS A 610 14.70 -76.05 -9.76
N GLU A 611 13.96 -74.96 -9.52
CA GLU A 611 12.49 -74.91 -9.64
C GLU A 611 11.97 -75.24 -11.05
N SER A 612 12.76 -74.99 -12.08
CA SER A 612 12.41 -75.37 -13.46
C SER A 612 12.69 -76.85 -13.80
N LEU A 613 13.33 -77.64 -12.94
CA LEU A 613 13.69 -79.02 -13.23
C LEU A 613 12.67 -79.99 -12.60
N PRO A 614 12.11 -80.95 -13.36
CA PRO A 614 11.18 -81.95 -12.82
C PRO A 614 11.89 -83.07 -12.03
N GLU A 615 13.13 -83.42 -12.38
CA GLU A 615 14.01 -84.32 -11.62
C GLU A 615 15.43 -83.69 -11.50
N PRO A 616 16.20 -83.97 -10.43
CA PRO A 616 17.55 -83.43 -10.25
C PRO A 616 18.57 -83.95 -11.29
N MET A 617 19.55 -83.12 -11.67
CA MET A 617 20.61 -83.51 -12.62
C MET A 617 21.91 -83.90 -11.91
N GLU A 618 22.58 -84.97 -12.34
CA GLU A 618 23.82 -85.49 -11.71
C GLU A 618 25.00 -85.65 -12.70
N LYS A 619 26.24 -85.51 -12.20
CA LYS A 619 27.52 -85.59 -12.92
C LYS A 619 28.59 -86.28 -12.07
N HIS A 620 29.55 -87.01 -12.66
CA HIS A 620 30.44 -87.97 -11.95
C HIS A 620 31.93 -87.86 -12.36
N ILE A 621 32.89 -88.17 -11.45
CA ILE A 621 34.36 -88.26 -11.72
C ILE A 621 35.06 -89.31 -10.82
N ARG A 622 36.20 -89.87 -11.29
CA ARG A 622 37.07 -90.85 -10.59
C ARG A 622 38.58 -90.63 -10.94
N GLY A 623 39.51 -90.74 -9.97
CA GLY A 623 40.99 -90.76 -10.14
C GLY A 623 41.73 -89.41 -10.28
N LEU A 624 42.62 -89.01 -9.34
CA LEU A 624 43.14 -87.61 -9.17
C LEU A 624 44.65 -87.46 -8.79
N GLN A 625 45.37 -86.40 -9.25
CA GLN A 625 46.79 -86.02 -8.89
C GLN A 625 47.18 -84.51 -9.24
N ILE A 626 47.73 -83.63 -8.36
CA ILE A 626 48.33 -82.25 -8.67
C ILE A 626 49.27 -81.66 -7.55
N SER A 627 49.84 -80.41 -7.67
CA SER A 627 50.33 -79.50 -6.58
C SER A 627 50.59 -77.98 -6.94
N GLY A 628 50.57 -77.00 -5.99
CA GLY A 628 51.24 -75.63 -6.03
C GLY A 628 50.56 -74.35 -5.36
N VAL A 629 51.31 -73.36 -4.78
CA VAL A 629 50.80 -72.10 -4.08
C VAL A 629 51.81 -70.88 -3.89
N SER A 630 51.36 -69.59 -3.78
CA SER A 630 52.00 -68.33 -3.23
C SER A 630 50.95 -67.19 -2.85
N SER A 631 51.26 -65.98 -2.28
CA SER A 631 50.22 -64.97 -1.81
C SER A 631 50.57 -63.44 -1.61
N ALA A 632 49.65 -62.48 -1.93
CA ALA A 632 49.85 -61.00 -1.99
C ALA A 632 49.30 -60.09 -0.81
N PRO A 633 49.75 -58.80 -0.68
CA PRO A 633 49.45 -57.89 0.46
C PRO A 633 48.07 -57.20 0.52
N GLN A 634 47.68 -56.74 1.71
CA GLN A 634 46.47 -55.93 2.02
C GLN A 634 46.82 -54.48 2.46
N LEU A 635 46.03 -53.46 2.09
CA LEU A 635 46.34 -52.02 2.33
C LEU A 635 45.32 -51.25 3.19
N SER A 636 45.80 -50.41 4.12
CA SER A 636 44.97 -49.52 4.97
C SER A 636 44.48 -48.27 4.23
N ASP A 637 43.53 -47.52 4.82
CA ASP A 637 43.19 -46.16 4.38
C ASP A 637 44.40 -45.20 4.50
N ILE A 638 44.50 -44.23 3.58
CA ILE A 638 45.55 -43.20 3.57
C ILE A 638 45.17 -42.07 4.54
N HIS A 639 46.10 -41.74 5.45
CA HIS A 639 46.00 -40.55 6.31
C HIS A 639 46.83 -39.40 5.74
N VAL A 640 46.35 -38.15 5.88
CA VAL A 640 46.96 -36.93 5.34
C VAL A 640 47.14 -35.91 6.46
N GLN A 641 48.34 -35.34 6.58
CA GLN A 641 48.68 -34.32 7.59
C GLN A 641 49.25 -33.07 6.90
N PHE A 642 48.48 -31.99 6.93
CA PHE A 642 48.83 -30.67 6.37
C PHE A 642 48.88 -29.60 7.48
N SER A 643 49.65 -28.54 7.25
CA SER A 643 49.80 -27.41 8.19
C SER A 643 49.61 -26.07 7.49
N GLU A 644 50.56 -25.66 6.66
CA GLU A 644 50.54 -24.42 5.87
C GLU A 644 51.24 -24.61 4.52
N PHE A 645 50.96 -23.73 3.55
CA PHE A 645 51.64 -23.76 2.24
C PHE A 645 53.14 -23.46 2.41
N GLY A 646 53.99 -24.27 1.76
CA GLY A 646 55.44 -24.20 1.93
C GLY A 646 56.02 -25.12 3.01
N GLN A 647 55.20 -25.72 3.89
CA GLN A 647 55.65 -26.77 4.81
C GLN A 647 55.44 -28.18 4.24
N PRO A 648 56.16 -29.21 4.74
CA PRO A 648 55.92 -30.60 4.36
C PRO A 648 54.53 -31.10 4.79
N CYS A 649 53.82 -31.70 3.85
CA CYS A 649 52.63 -32.52 4.03
C CYS A 649 53.04 -34.00 4.08
N PHE A 650 52.45 -34.76 5.01
CA PHE A 650 52.76 -36.19 5.21
C PHE A 650 51.55 -37.08 4.86
N LEU A 651 51.82 -38.17 4.16
CA LEU A 651 50.87 -39.22 3.76
C LEU A 651 51.31 -40.54 4.39
N SER A 652 50.39 -41.40 4.86
CA SER A 652 50.78 -42.71 5.42
C SER A 652 49.80 -43.86 5.15
N CYS A 653 50.33 -45.07 4.97
CA CYS A 653 49.60 -46.32 4.67
C CYS A 653 50.28 -47.55 5.32
N ILE A 654 49.51 -48.56 5.72
CA ILE A 654 49.98 -49.84 6.28
C ILE A 654 49.68 -50.98 5.28
N MET A 655 50.61 -51.92 5.15
CA MET A 655 50.56 -53.13 4.34
C MET A 655 50.64 -54.38 5.22
N SER A 656 49.79 -55.38 5.03
CA SER A 656 49.79 -56.65 5.81
C SER A 656 49.63 -57.91 4.94
N ASP A 657 49.83 -59.08 5.54
CA ASP A 657 49.40 -60.40 5.06
C ASP A 657 50.01 -60.95 3.74
N PHE A 658 51.29 -60.66 3.44
CA PHE A 658 51.97 -61.11 2.21
C PHE A 658 53.06 -62.20 2.38
N TYR A 659 53.31 -62.98 1.32
CA TYR A 659 54.42 -63.94 1.19
C TYR A 659 54.77 -64.27 -0.28
N PRO A 660 56.05 -64.21 -0.71
CA PRO A 660 57.27 -64.07 0.10
C PRO A 660 57.60 -62.62 0.49
N LYS A 661 58.73 -62.42 1.17
CA LYS A 661 59.15 -61.13 1.78
C LYS A 661 59.36 -59.93 0.81
N PRO A 662 59.81 -60.07 -0.44
CA PRO A 662 60.10 -58.91 -1.29
C PRO A 662 58.82 -58.20 -1.78
N LEU A 663 58.70 -56.90 -1.55
CA LEU A 663 57.72 -56.02 -2.19
C LEU A 663 58.32 -54.63 -2.50
N GLN A 664 57.68 -53.88 -3.40
CA GLN A 664 57.99 -52.48 -3.72
C GLN A 664 56.78 -51.58 -3.41
N VAL A 665 57.02 -50.35 -2.97
CA VAL A 665 55.96 -49.37 -2.62
C VAL A 665 56.20 -48.04 -3.33
N THR A 666 55.18 -47.54 -4.02
CA THR A 666 55.21 -46.30 -4.80
C THR A 666 54.03 -45.41 -4.39
N TRP A 667 54.32 -44.14 -4.09
CA TRP A 667 53.29 -43.14 -3.82
C TRP A 667 53.08 -42.24 -5.02
N LEU A 668 51.82 -42.03 -5.39
CA LEU A 668 51.40 -41.22 -6.53
C LEU A 668 50.41 -40.15 -6.08
N ARG A 669 50.36 -39.06 -6.86
CA ARG A 669 49.41 -37.96 -6.73
C ARG A 669 48.76 -37.71 -8.09
N VAL A 670 47.45 -37.53 -8.10
CA VAL A 670 46.66 -37.25 -9.30
C VAL A 670 45.83 -35.99 -9.07
N THR A 671 46.03 -34.97 -9.89
CA THR A 671 45.19 -33.76 -9.91
C THR A 671 44.22 -33.78 -11.09
N GLU A 672 43.25 -32.87 -11.13
CA GLU A 672 42.38 -32.72 -12.31
C GLU A 672 43.22 -32.37 -13.54
N GLY A 673 43.30 -33.31 -14.49
CA GLY A 673 44.28 -33.27 -15.60
C GLY A 673 44.97 -34.61 -15.94
N HIS A 674 44.72 -35.69 -15.20
CA HIS A 674 45.19 -37.06 -15.50
C HIS A 674 46.72 -37.32 -15.47
N LEU A 675 47.54 -36.38 -14.98
CA LEU A 675 48.96 -36.63 -14.75
C LEU A 675 49.15 -37.37 -13.40
N GLU A 676 49.69 -38.60 -13.45
CA GLU A 676 50.18 -39.32 -12.26
C GLU A 676 51.60 -38.81 -11.91
N GLU A 677 51.74 -38.04 -10.84
CA GLU A 677 53.04 -37.61 -10.32
C GLU A 677 53.52 -38.57 -9.22
N THR A 678 54.74 -39.10 -9.32
CA THR A 678 55.34 -39.91 -8.24
C THR A 678 55.89 -39.01 -7.14
N ILE A 679 55.54 -39.29 -5.88
CA ILE A 679 56.07 -38.59 -4.71
C ILE A 679 57.41 -39.24 -4.33
N PRO A 680 58.56 -38.54 -4.45
CA PRO A 680 59.87 -39.18 -4.39
C PRO A 680 60.38 -39.44 -2.96
N GLN A 681 59.89 -38.70 -1.95
CA GLN A 681 60.33 -38.86 -0.56
C GLN A 681 59.43 -39.86 0.15
N VAL A 682 59.73 -41.15 -0.01
CA VAL A 682 59.03 -42.28 0.63
C VAL A 682 59.94 -42.92 1.67
N THR A 683 59.43 -43.09 2.90
CA THR A 683 60.09 -43.79 4.00
C THR A 683 59.28 -45.04 4.38
N ASN A 684 59.93 -46.20 4.34
CA ASN A 684 59.30 -47.49 4.66
C ASN A 684 59.88 -48.03 5.97
N HIS A 685 59.00 -48.43 6.89
CA HIS A 685 59.32 -48.97 8.21
C HIS A 685 58.76 -50.40 8.32
N GLY A 686 59.65 -51.40 8.29
CA GLY A 686 59.30 -52.83 8.25
C GLY A 686 59.99 -53.59 7.11
N PRO A 687 59.70 -54.89 6.90
CA PRO A 687 58.55 -55.59 7.45
C PRO A 687 58.77 -56.21 8.85
N SER A 688 57.75 -56.10 9.69
CA SER A 688 57.54 -56.87 10.92
C SER A 688 56.87 -58.22 10.60
N ILE A 689 56.90 -59.18 11.54
CA ILE A 689 56.18 -60.45 11.43
C ILE A 689 55.04 -60.45 12.44
N ARG A 690 53.82 -60.70 11.98
CA ARG A 690 52.62 -60.87 12.80
C ARG A 690 51.82 -62.06 12.27
N ASP A 691 51.39 -62.94 13.17
CA ASP A 691 50.49 -64.07 12.87
C ASP A 691 50.80 -64.90 11.60
N LYS A 692 52.11 -65.13 11.36
CA LYS A 692 52.70 -65.89 10.24
C LYS A 692 52.71 -65.19 8.87
N ALA A 693 52.51 -63.88 8.80
CA ALA A 693 52.72 -63.07 7.60
C ALA A 693 53.52 -61.78 7.88
N PHE A 694 53.86 -61.04 6.82
CA PHE A 694 54.64 -59.80 6.89
C PHE A 694 53.75 -58.53 6.96
N GLU A 695 54.16 -57.52 7.73
CA GLU A 695 53.49 -56.22 7.88
C GLU A 695 54.50 -55.06 7.70
N LEU A 696 54.18 -54.02 6.92
CA LEU A 696 55.05 -52.87 6.64
C LEU A 696 54.26 -51.55 6.73
N PHE A 697 54.89 -50.47 7.21
CA PHE A 697 54.33 -49.12 7.21
C PHE A 697 55.09 -48.22 6.23
N SER A 698 54.38 -47.44 5.41
CA SER A 698 54.97 -46.51 4.45
C SER A 698 54.44 -45.09 4.69
N GLN A 699 55.34 -44.12 4.67
CA GLN A 699 55.05 -42.70 4.78
C GLN A 699 55.67 -41.95 3.60
N ALA A 700 54.94 -41.03 2.97
CA ALA A 700 55.44 -40.16 1.92
C ALA A 700 55.34 -38.67 2.30
N GLN A 701 56.29 -37.87 1.82
CA GLN A 701 56.42 -36.45 2.13
C GLN A 701 56.45 -35.61 0.84
N PHE A 702 55.69 -34.52 0.80
CA PHE A 702 55.77 -33.52 -0.28
C PHE A 702 55.39 -32.12 0.24
N THR A 703 55.83 -31.06 -0.44
CA THR A 703 55.58 -29.67 -0.02
C THR A 703 54.63 -28.97 -1.01
N PRO A 704 53.34 -28.77 -0.68
CA PRO A 704 52.41 -28.02 -1.52
C PRO A 704 52.79 -26.53 -1.56
N ARG A 705 52.66 -25.90 -2.73
CA ARG A 705 53.02 -24.49 -2.96
C ARG A 705 51.80 -23.58 -3.15
N SER A 706 50.66 -24.15 -3.52
CA SER A 706 49.42 -23.42 -3.77
C SER A 706 48.17 -24.25 -3.45
N LEU A 707 46.99 -23.63 -3.36
CA LEU A 707 45.74 -24.35 -3.13
C LEU A 707 45.46 -25.40 -4.22
N LYS A 708 45.82 -25.10 -5.48
CA LYS A 708 45.76 -26.01 -6.63
C LYS A 708 46.56 -27.30 -6.41
N ASP A 709 47.50 -27.33 -5.46
CA ASP A 709 48.26 -28.54 -5.19
C ASP A 709 47.48 -29.60 -4.40
N LEU A 710 46.43 -29.19 -3.70
CA LEU A 710 45.70 -29.99 -2.73
C LEU A 710 44.21 -30.12 -3.08
N GLU A 711 43.63 -29.09 -3.68
CA GLU A 711 42.23 -29.08 -4.11
C GLU A 711 42.01 -30.05 -5.28
N GLY A 712 41.10 -31.02 -5.10
CA GLY A 712 40.80 -32.05 -6.09
C GLY A 712 41.83 -33.19 -6.20
N ALA A 713 42.92 -33.16 -5.43
CA ALA A 713 43.98 -34.17 -5.49
C ALA A 713 43.55 -35.53 -4.92
N GLU A 714 43.91 -36.62 -5.61
CA GLU A 714 43.81 -38.01 -5.15
C GLU A 714 45.23 -38.57 -4.94
N PHE A 715 45.50 -39.08 -3.74
CA PHE A 715 46.77 -39.74 -3.41
C PHE A 715 46.61 -41.25 -3.51
N ILE A 716 47.60 -41.93 -4.09
CA ILE A 716 47.56 -43.38 -4.32
C ILE A 716 48.81 -44.03 -3.71
N CYS A 717 48.62 -45.07 -2.90
CA CYS A 717 49.68 -45.97 -2.48
C CYS A 717 49.59 -47.25 -3.31
N ARG A 718 50.57 -47.52 -4.17
CA ARG A 718 50.67 -48.69 -5.07
C ARG A 718 51.79 -49.61 -4.59
N VAL A 719 51.53 -50.92 -4.56
CA VAL A 719 52.44 -51.94 -4.01
C VAL A 719 52.57 -53.11 -4.99
N GLU A 720 53.80 -53.47 -5.34
CA GLU A 720 54.12 -54.57 -6.26
C GLU A 720 54.75 -55.75 -5.50
N HIS A 721 54.25 -56.96 -5.74
CA HIS A 721 54.62 -58.19 -5.01
C HIS A 721 54.49 -59.42 -5.93
N GLU A 722 55.17 -60.52 -5.64
CA GLU A 722 55.12 -61.76 -6.45
C GLU A 722 53.72 -62.38 -6.57
N GLY A 723 52.84 -62.16 -5.59
CA GLY A 723 51.44 -62.57 -5.62
C GLY A 723 50.52 -61.60 -6.39
N GLY A 724 51.02 -60.44 -6.85
CA GLY A 724 50.28 -59.43 -7.61
C GLY A 724 50.47 -58.00 -7.10
N THR A 725 50.02 -57.03 -7.90
CA THR A 725 50.03 -55.59 -7.59
C THR A 725 48.73 -55.16 -6.89
N THR A 726 48.83 -54.36 -5.84
CA THR A 726 47.69 -53.83 -5.07
C THR A 726 47.81 -52.31 -4.93
N GLU A 727 46.71 -51.57 -5.01
CA GLU A 727 46.71 -50.11 -4.79
C GLU A 727 45.54 -49.61 -3.94
N LYS A 728 45.75 -48.46 -3.29
CA LYS A 728 44.77 -47.78 -2.43
C LYS A 728 44.75 -46.29 -2.74
N LYS A 729 43.55 -45.72 -2.87
CA LYS A 729 43.30 -44.30 -3.16
C LYS A 729 42.78 -43.56 -1.91
N SER A 730 43.17 -42.30 -1.73
CA SER A 730 42.62 -41.41 -0.70
C SER A 730 41.20 -40.95 -1.05
N LYS A 731 40.43 -40.48 -0.07
CA LYS A 731 39.16 -39.80 -0.35
C LYS A 731 39.45 -38.40 -0.90
N LYS A 732 38.67 -37.95 -1.90
CA LYS A 732 38.62 -36.52 -2.28
C LYS A 732 38.08 -35.75 -1.08
N GLN A 733 38.89 -34.90 -0.46
CA GLN A 733 38.59 -34.30 0.83
C GLN A 733 38.97 -32.82 0.87
N GLN A 734 38.13 -31.98 1.46
CA GLN A 734 38.50 -30.60 1.83
C GLN A 734 39.69 -30.65 2.80
N ILE A 735 40.62 -29.71 2.65
CA ILE A 735 41.90 -29.73 3.37
C ILE A 735 41.65 -29.50 4.87
N PRO A 736 41.91 -30.48 5.76
CA PRO A 736 41.60 -30.32 7.18
C PRO A 736 42.44 -29.19 7.79
N GLY A 737 41.78 -28.20 8.39
CA GLY A 737 42.42 -27.09 9.10
C GLY A 737 42.66 -25.81 8.29
N LEU A 738 42.50 -25.84 6.97
CA LEU A 738 42.59 -24.63 6.13
C LEU A 738 41.20 -23.98 5.99
N GLN A 739 41.00 -22.82 6.61
CA GLN A 739 39.76 -22.02 6.49
C GLN A 739 40.12 -20.53 6.41
N CYS A 740 39.81 -19.87 5.29
CA CYS A 740 40.06 -18.44 5.08
C CYS A 740 38.76 -17.65 5.25
N ARG A 741 38.82 -16.45 5.86
CA ARG A 741 37.64 -15.64 6.21
C ARG A 741 37.36 -14.57 5.16
N PRO A 742 36.14 -14.52 4.57
CA PRO A 742 35.81 -13.55 3.54
C PRO A 742 35.96 -12.11 4.02
N LEU A 743 36.76 -11.33 3.28
CA LEU A 743 36.81 -9.88 3.37
C LEU A 743 35.74 -9.28 2.46
N VAL A 744 34.69 -8.72 3.06
CA VAL A 744 33.55 -8.11 2.37
C VAL A 744 33.77 -6.60 2.25
N SER A 745 33.75 -6.06 1.03
CA SER A 745 33.86 -4.62 0.78
C SER A 745 32.59 -3.87 1.20
N ASP A 746 32.69 -2.55 1.40
CA ASP A 746 31.49 -1.71 1.44
C ASP A 746 30.75 -1.76 0.10
N ILE A 747 29.42 -1.61 0.14
CA ILE A 747 28.58 -1.62 -1.06
C ILE A 747 28.84 -0.35 -1.88
N ARG A 748 28.94 -0.51 -3.20
CA ARG A 748 29.12 0.60 -4.15
C ARG A 748 27.97 0.68 -5.14
N LEU A 749 27.56 1.90 -5.45
CA LEU A 749 26.66 2.17 -6.58
C LEU A 749 27.41 1.87 -7.89
N PHE A 750 26.96 0.87 -8.63
CA PHE A 750 27.59 0.46 -9.90
C PHE A 750 27.00 1.25 -11.07
N LYS A 751 25.67 1.39 -11.11
CA LYS A 751 24.94 2.22 -12.08
C LYS A 751 23.57 2.57 -11.52
N CYS A 752 23.08 3.78 -11.73
CA CYS A 752 21.66 4.08 -11.54
C CYS A 752 21.28 5.30 -12.37
N ASP A 753 20.28 5.13 -13.24
CA ASP A 753 19.86 6.15 -14.21
C ASP A 753 18.61 6.93 -13.74
N GLY A 754 18.05 6.56 -12.58
CA GLY A 754 17.02 7.31 -11.85
C GLY A 754 15.73 6.56 -11.54
N VAL A 755 14.73 7.30 -11.06
CA VAL A 755 13.40 6.77 -10.74
C VAL A 755 12.73 6.21 -11.99
N GLY A 756 12.11 5.05 -11.88
CA GLY A 756 11.56 4.26 -12.99
C GLY A 756 12.60 3.42 -13.74
N GLN A 757 13.89 3.52 -13.42
CA GLN A 757 14.98 2.82 -14.12
C GLN A 757 15.72 1.80 -13.23
N SER A 758 16.62 1.03 -13.84
CA SER A 758 17.45 0.04 -13.14
C SER A 758 18.51 0.73 -12.28
N CYS A 759 18.52 0.41 -10.98
CA CYS A 759 19.61 0.68 -10.05
C CYS A 759 20.39 -0.62 -9.81
N THR A 760 21.71 -0.58 -9.97
CA THR A 760 22.63 -1.70 -9.69
C THR A 760 23.59 -1.33 -8.58
N LEU A 761 23.58 -2.12 -7.50
CA LEU A 761 24.56 -2.07 -6.42
C LEU A 761 25.53 -3.24 -6.55
N SER A 762 26.75 -3.07 -6.04
CA SER A 762 27.82 -4.07 -6.10
C SER A 762 28.53 -4.24 -4.76
N CYS A 763 28.85 -5.47 -4.41
CA CYS A 763 29.63 -5.85 -3.24
C CYS A 763 30.70 -6.85 -3.64
N SER A 764 31.92 -6.67 -3.11
CA SER A 764 33.09 -7.46 -3.48
C SER A 764 33.57 -8.29 -2.31
N ILE A 765 33.81 -9.57 -2.53
CA ILE A 765 34.17 -10.55 -1.50
C ILE A 765 35.51 -11.18 -1.91
N LYS A 766 36.50 -11.15 -1.01
CA LYS A 766 37.85 -11.69 -1.23
C LYS A 766 38.26 -12.64 -0.11
N ASP A 767 39.35 -13.37 -0.33
CA ASP A 767 40.16 -14.06 0.68
C ASP A 767 39.41 -15.15 1.49
N PHE A 768 38.50 -15.89 0.84
CA PHE A 768 37.75 -16.99 1.48
C PHE A 768 38.11 -18.39 0.97
N TYR A 769 37.93 -19.39 1.84
CA TYR A 769 38.05 -20.81 1.53
C TYR A 769 37.32 -21.60 2.64
N PRO A 770 36.46 -22.60 2.35
CA PRO A 770 36.23 -23.28 1.06
C PRO A 770 35.51 -22.43 -0.02
N LYS A 771 35.32 -22.99 -1.23
CA LYS A 771 34.67 -22.30 -2.36
C LYS A 771 33.20 -21.94 -2.10
N ASP A 772 32.51 -22.76 -1.32
CA ASP A 772 31.07 -22.64 -1.08
C ASP A 772 30.76 -21.44 -0.17
N ILE A 773 30.19 -20.39 -0.75
CA ILE A 773 29.81 -19.14 -0.09
C ILE A 773 28.38 -18.75 -0.45
N THR A 774 27.63 -18.19 0.49
CA THR A 774 26.25 -17.73 0.26
C THR A 774 26.18 -16.22 0.41
N VAL A 775 25.69 -15.54 -0.62
CA VAL A 775 25.48 -14.09 -0.63
C VAL A 775 23.98 -13.80 -0.70
N THR A 776 23.49 -12.92 0.17
CA THR A 776 22.09 -12.53 0.23
C THR A 776 21.98 -11.01 0.23
N TRP A 777 21.16 -10.47 -0.68
CA TRP A 777 20.82 -9.05 -0.69
C TRP A 777 19.48 -8.82 0.03
N LEU A 778 19.45 -7.82 0.91
CA LEU A 778 18.27 -7.40 1.68
C LEU A 778 18.01 -5.90 1.47
N ARG A 779 16.74 -5.51 1.54
CA ARG A 779 16.27 -4.11 1.62
C ARG A 779 15.61 -3.92 2.98
N ARG A 780 16.08 -2.95 3.76
CA ARG A 780 15.62 -2.61 5.12
C ARG A 780 14.97 -1.23 5.11
N ASP A 781 13.74 -1.13 5.59
CA ASP A 781 13.04 0.14 5.80
C ASP A 781 13.57 0.81 7.08
N MET A 782 14.14 2.01 6.95
CA MET A 782 14.76 2.76 8.05
C MET A 782 13.75 3.40 9.02
N LYS A 783 12.46 3.46 8.65
CA LYS A 783 11.37 3.98 9.49
C LYS A 783 10.64 2.87 10.24
N THR A 784 10.35 1.76 9.57
CA THR A 784 9.56 0.66 10.15
C THR A 784 10.41 -0.50 10.68
N GLY A 785 11.67 -0.61 10.25
CA GLY A 785 12.54 -1.74 10.55
C GLY A 785 12.22 -3.01 9.76
N GLY A 786 11.27 -2.96 8.82
CA GLY A 786 10.93 -4.09 7.95
C GLY A 786 12.11 -4.51 7.08
N VAL A 787 12.37 -5.81 6.96
CA VAL A 787 13.46 -6.38 6.15
C VAL A 787 12.89 -7.32 5.11
N VAL A 788 13.24 -7.07 3.84
CA VAL A 788 12.77 -7.82 2.67
C VAL A 788 13.96 -8.36 1.90
N GLN A 789 13.96 -9.65 1.59
CA GLN A 789 15.02 -10.29 0.79
C GLN A 789 14.81 -10.07 -0.71
N ALA A 790 15.90 -9.96 -1.48
CA ALA A 790 15.87 -9.91 -2.94
C ALA A 790 15.22 -11.18 -3.55
N ARG A 791 14.68 -11.04 -4.76
CA ARG A 791 13.86 -12.06 -5.48
C ARG A 791 12.53 -12.44 -4.77
N SER A 792 12.11 -11.69 -3.75
CA SER A 792 10.79 -11.87 -3.12
C SER A 792 9.66 -11.20 -3.92
N ALA A 793 8.41 -11.47 -3.56
CA ALA A 793 7.25 -10.78 -4.15
C ALA A 793 7.25 -9.26 -3.88
N GLU A 794 7.84 -8.84 -2.75
CA GLU A 794 7.89 -7.46 -2.25
C GLU A 794 9.12 -6.67 -2.76
N TRP A 795 10.22 -7.36 -3.09
CA TRP A 795 11.39 -6.76 -3.71
C TRP A 795 11.93 -7.64 -4.86
N LYS A 796 11.40 -7.37 -6.05
CA LYS A 796 11.81 -7.98 -7.32
C LYS A 796 13.15 -7.39 -7.76
N ALA A 797 14.22 -7.97 -7.23
CA ALA A 797 15.60 -7.61 -7.52
C ALA A 797 16.36 -8.81 -8.09
N ASP A 798 17.02 -8.61 -9.21
CA ASP A 798 17.84 -9.60 -9.89
C ASP A 798 19.27 -9.57 -9.32
N ILE A 799 19.69 -10.70 -8.77
CA ILE A 799 21.06 -10.90 -8.27
C ILE A 799 21.88 -11.56 -9.39
N SER A 800 22.99 -10.95 -9.77
CA SER A 800 24.01 -11.52 -10.63
C SER A 800 25.31 -11.67 -9.85
N GLU A 801 25.75 -12.91 -9.66
CA GLU A 801 27.04 -13.25 -9.07
C GLU A 801 28.03 -13.54 -10.18
N GLY A 802 29.27 -13.03 -10.06
CA GLY A 802 30.37 -13.40 -10.95
C GLY A 802 30.80 -14.85 -10.74
N GLU A 803 31.65 -15.36 -11.62
CA GLU A 803 32.31 -16.64 -11.37
C GLU A 803 33.24 -16.53 -10.15
N THR A 804 33.35 -17.60 -9.38
CA THR A 804 34.26 -17.63 -8.22
C THR A 804 35.70 -17.82 -8.72
N GLU A 805 36.47 -16.74 -8.75
CA GLU A 805 37.86 -16.73 -9.20
C GLU A 805 38.80 -17.13 -8.06
N LEU A 806 39.90 -17.83 -8.38
CA LEU A 806 40.94 -18.20 -7.42
C LEU A 806 42.14 -17.25 -7.57
N GLU A 807 42.34 -16.37 -6.59
CA GLU A 807 43.37 -15.32 -6.53
C GLU A 807 44.23 -15.55 -5.27
N ASP A 808 45.56 -15.62 -5.41
CA ASP A 808 46.52 -15.74 -4.28
C ASP A 808 46.19 -16.81 -3.19
N ASN A 809 45.76 -18.01 -3.62
CA ASN A 809 45.36 -19.16 -2.79
C ASN A 809 44.03 -19.02 -2.04
N ALA A 810 43.21 -18.03 -2.36
CA ALA A 810 41.87 -17.88 -1.82
C ALA A 810 40.85 -17.49 -2.90
N TYR A 811 39.58 -17.68 -2.60
CA TYR A 811 38.50 -17.39 -3.53
C TYR A 811 38.06 -15.92 -3.46
N ARG A 812 37.63 -15.43 -4.62
CA ARG A 812 37.07 -14.10 -4.86
C ARG A 812 35.72 -14.22 -5.55
N LEU A 813 34.77 -13.37 -5.15
CA LEU A 813 33.44 -13.28 -5.74
C LEU A 813 32.95 -11.82 -5.76
N ASP A 814 32.48 -11.35 -6.91
CA ASP A 814 31.75 -10.08 -7.02
C ASP A 814 30.25 -10.36 -7.17
N SER A 815 29.44 -9.86 -6.24
CA SER A 815 27.98 -9.94 -6.29
C SER A 815 27.38 -8.58 -6.63
N LYS A 816 26.41 -8.56 -7.54
CA LYS A 816 25.64 -7.36 -7.89
C LYS A 816 24.15 -7.63 -7.76
N VAL A 817 23.41 -6.64 -7.27
CA VAL A 817 21.94 -6.66 -7.26
C VAL A 817 21.43 -5.53 -8.13
N THR A 818 20.50 -5.84 -9.03
CA THR A 818 19.83 -4.89 -9.93
C THR A 818 18.34 -4.89 -9.63
N PHE A 819 17.75 -3.72 -9.45
CA PHE A 819 16.32 -3.56 -9.17
C PHE A 819 15.78 -2.30 -9.85
N THR A 820 14.50 -2.29 -10.21
CA THR A 820 13.85 -1.05 -10.67
C THR A 820 13.62 -0.14 -9.48
N LEU A 821 14.12 1.09 -9.56
CA LEU A 821 13.94 2.08 -8.51
C LEU A 821 12.58 2.76 -8.68
N MET A 822 11.58 2.30 -7.93
CA MET A 822 10.18 2.67 -8.20
C MET A 822 9.80 4.05 -7.65
N THR A 823 10.41 4.47 -6.54
CA THR A 823 10.05 5.71 -5.84
C THR A 823 11.27 6.43 -5.26
N LEU A 824 11.14 7.72 -4.91
CA LEU A 824 12.17 8.43 -4.16
C LEU A 824 12.36 7.88 -2.74
N SER A 825 11.36 7.19 -2.17
CA SER A 825 11.48 6.50 -0.88
C SER A 825 12.53 5.39 -0.92
N ASP A 826 12.75 4.74 -2.08
CA ASP A 826 13.82 3.76 -2.28
C ASP A 826 15.24 4.40 -2.16
N LEU A 827 15.36 5.73 -2.26
CA LEU A 827 16.63 6.47 -2.10
C LEU A 827 16.83 7.06 -0.70
N GLU A 828 15.76 7.53 -0.05
CA GLU A 828 15.85 8.26 1.23
C GLU A 828 15.52 7.40 2.47
N ASP A 829 14.62 6.43 2.34
CA ASP A 829 14.02 5.69 3.47
C ASP A 829 14.48 4.22 3.55
N MET A 830 15.21 3.73 2.55
CA MET A 830 15.68 2.34 2.46
C MET A 830 17.18 2.23 2.66
N GLU A 831 17.62 1.21 3.40
CA GLU A 831 19.00 0.75 3.49
C GLU A 831 19.13 -0.58 2.74
N TYR A 832 20.16 -0.71 1.91
CA TYR A 832 20.45 -1.94 1.18
C TYR A 832 21.61 -2.66 1.85
N VAL A 833 21.43 -3.97 2.09
CA VAL A 833 22.36 -4.79 2.85
C VAL A 833 22.83 -5.97 2.01
N CYS A 834 24.14 -6.19 1.98
CA CYS A 834 24.78 -7.39 1.46
C CYS A 834 25.18 -8.23 2.67
N LYS A 835 24.55 -9.39 2.82
CA LYS A 835 24.78 -10.36 3.90
C LYS A 835 25.54 -11.56 3.33
N VAL A 836 26.67 -11.89 3.93
CA VAL A 836 27.57 -12.97 3.50
C VAL A 836 27.64 -14.06 4.56
N GLU A 837 27.41 -15.30 4.16
CA GLU A 837 27.45 -16.51 5.00
C GLU A 837 28.46 -17.51 4.42
N HIS A 838 29.34 -18.03 5.28
CA HIS A 838 30.47 -18.87 4.89
C HIS A 838 30.96 -19.69 6.09
N GLU A 839 31.45 -20.91 5.89
CA GLU A 839 31.77 -21.86 6.98
C GLU A 839 32.81 -21.33 7.98
N SER A 840 33.82 -20.57 7.52
CA SER A 840 34.86 -20.00 8.38
C SER A 840 34.39 -18.79 9.23
N LEU A 841 33.15 -18.32 9.03
CA LEU A 841 32.55 -17.22 9.79
C LEU A 841 31.69 -17.76 10.94
N PRO A 842 31.89 -17.30 12.19
CA PRO A 842 31.03 -17.69 13.31
C PRO A 842 29.64 -17.03 13.29
N LYS A 843 29.47 -15.96 12.51
CA LYS A 843 28.22 -15.23 12.26
C LYS A 843 28.26 -14.60 10.86
N PRO A 844 27.11 -14.38 10.21
CA PRO A 844 27.05 -13.67 8.92
C PRO A 844 27.67 -12.27 9.01
N VAL A 845 28.32 -11.82 7.93
CA VAL A 845 28.83 -10.46 7.79
C VAL A 845 27.82 -9.63 7.01
N GLU A 846 27.35 -8.51 7.58
CA GLU A 846 26.50 -7.54 6.89
C GLU A 846 27.30 -6.28 6.53
N LYS A 847 27.15 -5.83 5.28
CA LYS A 847 27.58 -4.51 4.80
C LYS A 847 26.37 -3.74 4.31
N CYS A 848 26.26 -2.47 4.68
CA CYS A 848 25.10 -1.64 4.38
C CYS A 848 25.48 -0.43 3.51
N ILE A 849 24.54 0.02 2.68
CA ILE A 849 24.52 1.36 2.09
C ILE A 849 23.18 2.02 2.40
N GLY A 850 23.25 3.19 3.03
CA GLY A 850 22.09 4.04 3.31
C GLY A 850 21.71 4.89 2.10
N LYS A 851 21.43 6.18 2.33
CA LYS A 851 20.94 7.11 1.31
C LYS A 851 21.78 7.10 0.03
N ILE A 852 21.18 6.64 -1.07
CA ILE A 852 21.81 6.65 -2.40
C ILE A 852 21.65 8.05 -3.00
N GLN A 853 22.76 8.80 -3.09
CA GLN A 853 22.77 10.10 -3.75
C GLN A 853 22.98 9.92 -5.26
N LEU A 854 22.00 10.36 -6.06
CA LEU A 854 22.05 10.27 -7.53
C LEU A 854 22.37 11.64 -8.16
N PRO A 855 23.55 11.81 -8.79
CA PRO A 855 23.88 13.03 -9.51
C PRO A 855 22.93 13.22 -10.70
N GLY A 856 22.20 14.34 -10.73
CA GLY A 856 21.35 14.73 -11.87
C GLY A 856 19.84 14.69 -11.64
N ILE A 857 19.33 14.10 -10.55
CA ILE A 857 17.88 14.06 -10.24
C ILE A 857 17.44 15.28 -9.39
N SER A 858 18.25 16.35 -9.37
CA SER A 858 17.89 17.59 -8.67
C SER A 858 16.72 18.27 -9.37
N ARG A 859 15.57 18.36 -8.69
CA ARG A 859 14.42 19.17 -9.12
C ARG A 859 14.41 20.46 -8.29
N THR A 860 14.50 21.62 -8.94
CA THR A 860 14.47 22.92 -8.26
C THR A 860 13.03 23.29 -7.86
N PRO A 861 12.80 23.82 -6.64
CA PRO A 861 11.45 24.15 -6.15
C PRO A 861 10.73 25.17 -7.03
N GLN A 862 9.51 24.82 -7.40
CA GLN A 862 8.55 25.73 -8.02
C GLN A 862 7.79 26.46 -6.90
N LEU A 863 7.78 27.80 -6.93
CA LEU A 863 7.09 28.61 -5.92
C LEU A 863 5.74 29.09 -6.44
N SER A 864 4.68 28.88 -5.66
CA SER A 864 3.38 29.53 -5.86
C SER A 864 3.46 31.04 -5.72
N ASP A 865 2.46 31.77 -6.23
CA ASP A 865 2.21 33.15 -5.82
C ASP A 865 2.05 33.26 -4.30
N ILE A 866 2.38 34.43 -3.74
CA ILE A 866 2.38 34.65 -2.29
C ILE A 866 1.00 35.11 -1.87
N GLN A 867 0.28 34.27 -1.14
CA GLN A 867 -1.03 34.64 -0.61
C GLN A 867 -0.86 35.39 0.71
N ALA A 868 -1.34 36.63 0.77
CA ALA A 868 -1.32 37.45 1.97
C ALA A 868 -2.74 37.54 2.56
N GLN A 869 -2.89 37.06 3.80
CA GLN A 869 -4.13 37.10 4.56
C GLN A 869 -4.07 38.24 5.59
N PHE A 870 -4.75 39.35 5.29
CA PHE A 870 -4.90 40.50 6.17
C PHE A 870 -6.32 40.55 6.75
N THR A 871 -6.43 40.87 8.04
CA THR A 871 -7.72 41.04 8.73
C THR A 871 -7.94 42.49 9.13
N GLN A 872 -7.04 43.04 9.94
CA GLN A 872 -7.03 44.43 10.39
C GLN A 872 -5.64 44.83 10.90
N PHE A 873 -5.40 46.13 11.02
CA PHE A 873 -4.20 46.65 11.65
C PHE A 873 -4.10 46.24 13.13
N GLY A 874 -2.87 46.04 13.60
CA GLY A 874 -2.57 45.53 14.94
C GLY A 874 -2.74 44.00 15.10
N GLN A 875 -3.22 43.28 14.08
CA GLN A 875 -3.31 41.82 14.08
C GLN A 875 -2.25 41.17 13.16
N PRO A 876 -1.87 39.89 13.38
CA PRO A 876 -0.92 39.21 12.51
C PRO A 876 -1.47 39.03 11.09
N CYS A 877 -0.78 39.60 10.11
CA CYS A 877 -0.93 39.26 8.70
C CYS A 877 -0.08 38.01 8.41
N THR A 878 -0.68 37.02 7.74
CA THR A 878 0.01 35.77 7.39
C THR A 878 0.26 35.73 5.88
N LEU A 879 1.54 35.64 5.51
CA LEU A 879 2.00 35.36 4.16
C LEU A 879 2.16 33.85 4.00
N SER A 880 1.74 33.29 2.86
CA SER A 880 1.86 31.86 2.55
C SER A 880 2.45 31.67 1.16
N CYS A 881 3.40 30.74 1.02
CA CYS A 881 3.99 30.33 -0.26
C CYS A 881 4.21 28.82 -0.26
N THR A 882 3.66 28.14 -1.26
CA THR A 882 3.87 26.70 -1.46
C THR A 882 5.07 26.48 -2.37
N LEU A 883 6.01 25.68 -1.90
CA LEU A 883 7.11 25.14 -2.67
C LEU A 883 6.71 23.75 -3.14
N SER A 884 6.75 23.46 -4.43
CA SER A 884 6.41 22.15 -4.97
C SER A 884 7.49 21.62 -5.92
N ASN A 885 7.40 20.31 -6.22
CA ASN A 885 8.22 19.63 -7.21
C ASN A 885 9.74 19.74 -6.98
N PHE A 886 10.21 19.65 -5.73
CA PHE A 886 11.65 19.67 -5.41
C PHE A 886 12.21 18.33 -4.93
N TYR A 887 13.50 18.12 -5.18
CA TYR A 887 14.32 17.02 -4.66
C TYR A 887 15.81 17.40 -4.75
N PRO A 888 16.67 17.13 -3.74
CA PRO A 888 16.41 16.41 -2.48
C PRO A 888 15.53 17.20 -1.49
N LYS A 889 15.13 16.54 -0.39
CA LYS A 889 14.27 17.10 0.67
C LYS A 889 14.83 18.36 1.35
N ASP A 890 16.15 18.48 1.46
CA ASP A 890 16.80 19.49 2.27
C ASP A 890 16.87 20.85 1.54
N LEU A 891 16.17 21.86 2.08
CA LEU A 891 16.20 23.24 1.60
C LEU A 891 16.13 24.27 2.72
N GLU A 892 16.50 25.51 2.41
CA GLU A 892 16.45 26.65 3.31
C GLU A 892 15.43 27.67 2.79
N VAL A 893 14.40 28.00 3.59
CA VAL A 893 13.40 29.03 3.26
C VAL A 893 13.59 30.26 4.14
N SER A 894 13.63 31.43 3.53
CA SER A 894 13.76 32.72 4.18
C SER A 894 12.72 33.70 3.64
N TRP A 895 12.10 34.48 4.53
CA TRP A 895 11.14 35.51 4.15
C TRP A 895 11.72 36.90 4.38
N LEU A 896 11.58 37.76 3.39
CA LEU A 896 12.11 39.12 3.38
C LEU A 896 10.95 40.12 3.22
N LYS A 897 11.01 41.21 3.97
CA LYS A 897 10.23 42.43 3.75
C LYS A 897 11.18 43.45 3.13
N VAL A 898 10.89 43.92 1.92
CA VAL A 898 11.67 44.97 1.26
C VAL A 898 10.87 46.26 1.32
N SER A 899 11.44 47.31 1.91
CA SER A 899 10.81 48.63 1.96
C SER A 899 11.82 49.69 1.54
N LYS A 900 11.45 50.52 0.55
CA LYS A 900 12.32 51.59 0.01
C LYS A 900 13.75 51.13 -0.36
N GLY A 901 13.89 49.88 -0.80
CA GLY A 901 15.18 49.26 -1.16
C GLY A 901 16.00 48.65 -0.01
N GLN A 902 15.53 48.69 1.23
CA GLN A 902 16.12 47.96 2.36
C GLN A 902 15.44 46.60 2.55
N GLU A 903 16.22 45.52 2.63
CA GLU A 903 15.72 44.16 2.90
C GLU A 903 15.80 43.83 4.41
N GLU A 904 14.67 43.48 5.02
CA GLU A 904 14.57 43.00 6.41
C GLU A 904 14.10 41.54 6.44
N SER A 905 14.70 40.68 7.28
CA SER A 905 14.25 39.29 7.42
C SER A 905 13.09 39.15 8.42
N ILE A 906 12.00 38.54 7.99
CA ILE A 906 10.85 38.23 8.86
C ILE A 906 11.23 37.02 9.73
N LYS A 907 11.23 37.21 11.06
CA LYS A 907 11.69 36.18 12.01
C LYS A 907 10.67 35.08 12.31
N LYS A 908 9.36 35.38 12.23
CA LYS A 908 8.29 34.41 12.50
C LYS A 908 7.96 33.65 11.22
N VAL A 909 8.74 32.62 10.93
CA VAL A 909 8.52 31.70 9.80
C VAL A 909 8.18 30.30 10.34
N THR A 910 7.16 29.68 9.77
CA THR A 910 6.72 28.31 10.07
C THR A 910 6.60 27.54 8.76
N ASN A 911 7.28 26.40 8.66
CA ASN A 911 7.26 25.54 7.49
C ASN A 911 6.46 24.26 7.83
N HIS A 912 5.46 23.94 7.00
CA HIS A 912 4.66 22.73 7.11
C HIS A 912 5.06 21.77 5.98
N GLY A 913 5.67 20.64 6.32
CA GLY A 913 6.33 19.73 5.39
C GLY A 913 7.84 19.63 5.63
N PRO A 914 8.64 19.10 4.68
CA PRO A 914 8.22 18.62 3.37
C PRO A 914 7.41 17.33 3.43
N SER A 915 6.29 17.29 2.71
CA SER A 915 5.50 16.08 2.43
C SER A 915 5.77 15.61 1.00
N MET A 916 5.85 14.29 0.78
CA MET A 916 6.00 13.72 -0.55
C MET A 916 4.63 13.65 -1.23
N ARG A 917 4.50 14.21 -2.43
CA ARG A 917 3.31 14.15 -3.29
C ARG A 917 3.78 14.03 -4.74
N ASP A 918 3.17 13.14 -5.52
CA ASP A 918 3.41 12.98 -6.97
C ASP A 918 4.92 12.92 -7.35
N GLU A 919 5.65 12.04 -6.68
CA GLU A 919 7.10 11.78 -6.90
C GLU A 919 8.03 12.99 -6.69
N ALA A 920 7.63 13.96 -5.87
CA ALA A 920 8.50 15.04 -5.40
C ALA A 920 8.09 15.56 -4.01
N PHE A 921 8.86 16.49 -3.46
CA PHE A 921 8.51 17.16 -2.22
C PHE A 921 7.67 18.42 -2.44
N GLU A 922 6.74 18.63 -1.52
CA GLU A 922 5.93 19.84 -1.35
C GLU A 922 6.09 20.37 0.09
N LEU A 923 6.21 21.68 0.26
CA LEU A 923 6.32 22.36 1.55
C LEU A 923 5.53 23.67 1.51
N LEU A 924 4.66 23.88 2.49
CA LEU A 924 3.98 25.15 2.69
C LEU A 924 4.77 26.00 3.68
N SER A 925 5.39 27.09 3.21
CA SER A 925 6.04 28.06 4.08
C SER A 925 5.08 29.19 4.40
N GLN A 926 5.00 29.58 5.68
CA GLN A 926 4.21 30.71 6.15
C GLN A 926 5.07 31.67 6.96
N ALA A 927 4.85 32.97 6.79
CA ALA A 927 5.50 34.02 7.57
C ALA A 927 4.48 34.97 8.18
N GLN A 928 4.71 35.39 9.42
CA GLN A 928 3.80 36.29 10.14
C GLN A 928 4.48 37.61 10.51
N PHE A 929 3.78 38.70 10.24
CA PHE A 929 4.17 40.05 10.67
C PHE A 929 2.91 40.84 11.08
N THR A 930 3.07 41.92 11.86
CA THR A 930 1.93 42.67 12.42
C THR A 930 1.96 44.11 11.92
N PRO A 931 1.27 44.45 10.81
CA PRO A 931 1.16 45.83 10.34
C PRO A 931 0.35 46.66 11.34
N GLN A 932 0.85 47.83 11.71
CA GLN A 932 0.21 48.77 12.64
C GLN A 932 -0.60 49.84 11.91
N ASN A 933 -0.21 50.18 10.68
CA ASN A 933 -0.83 51.21 9.86
C ASN A 933 -0.59 50.93 8.36
N LEU A 934 -1.26 51.67 7.47
CA LEU A 934 -1.16 51.39 6.02
C LEU A 934 0.27 51.59 5.47
N LYS A 935 1.10 52.45 6.07
CA LYS A 935 2.50 52.68 5.64
C LYS A 935 3.42 51.48 5.91
N ASP A 936 2.96 50.50 6.69
CA ASP A 936 3.69 49.24 6.89
C ASP A 936 3.49 48.26 5.71
N LEU A 937 2.60 48.60 4.77
CA LEU A 937 2.17 47.82 3.61
C LEU A 937 2.31 48.60 2.28
N GLU A 938 2.17 49.93 2.30
CA GLU A 938 2.43 50.83 1.15
C GLU A 938 3.92 50.87 0.80
N ASP A 939 4.28 50.75 -0.48
CA ASP A 939 5.66 50.67 -0.99
C ASP A 939 6.51 49.53 -0.36
N VAL A 940 5.86 48.45 0.09
CA VAL A 940 6.50 47.26 0.68
C VAL A 940 6.31 46.03 -0.22
N GLU A 941 7.42 45.36 -0.53
CA GLU A 941 7.41 44.10 -1.28
C GLU A 941 7.82 42.93 -0.36
N PHE A 942 6.99 41.88 -0.31
CA PHE A 942 7.30 40.66 0.43
C PHE A 942 7.90 39.60 -0.51
N ILE A 943 9.00 38.97 -0.09
CA ILE A 943 9.73 38.00 -0.91
C ILE A 943 9.91 36.69 -0.13
N CYS A 944 9.43 35.59 -0.70
CA CYS A 944 9.82 34.23 -0.31
C CYS A 944 11.09 33.86 -1.09
N ARG A 945 12.19 33.60 -0.37
CA ARG A 945 13.51 33.25 -0.93
C ARG A 945 13.92 31.86 -0.45
N VAL A 946 14.13 30.96 -1.39
CA VAL A 946 14.43 29.55 -1.17
C VAL A 946 15.81 29.23 -1.73
N LYS A 947 16.64 28.57 -0.93
CA LYS A 947 17.94 28.06 -1.33
C LYS A 947 17.93 26.53 -1.27
N HIS A 948 18.27 25.90 -2.39
CA HIS A 948 18.16 24.45 -2.62
C HIS A 948 19.27 24.02 -3.57
N GLU A 949 20.05 23.00 -3.21
CA GLU A 949 21.23 22.55 -3.98
C GLU A 949 22.17 23.69 -4.39
N GLY A 950 22.37 24.67 -3.48
CA GLY A 950 23.16 25.88 -3.71
C GLY A 950 22.52 26.93 -4.65
N LYS A 951 21.48 26.59 -5.40
CA LYS A 951 20.70 27.53 -6.22
C LYS A 951 19.73 28.33 -5.35
N THR A 952 19.44 29.57 -5.74
CA THR A 952 18.50 30.44 -5.02
C THR A 952 17.36 30.85 -5.94
N THR A 953 16.13 30.49 -5.57
CA THR A 953 14.89 30.88 -6.25
C THR A 953 14.12 31.84 -5.36
N LYS A 954 13.46 32.86 -5.94
CA LYS A 954 12.68 33.84 -5.18
C LYS A 954 11.35 34.19 -5.86
N LYS A 955 10.32 34.42 -5.05
CA LYS A 955 9.00 34.88 -5.48
C LYS A 955 8.63 36.16 -4.71
N LYS A 956 8.01 37.11 -5.39
CA LYS A 956 7.53 38.39 -4.85
C LYS A 956 6.00 38.35 -4.71
N CYS A 957 5.46 39.00 -3.69
CA CYS A 957 4.02 39.18 -3.47
C CYS A 957 3.50 40.33 -4.35
N GLY A 958 2.41 40.09 -5.09
CA GLY A 958 1.74 41.10 -5.88
C GLY A 958 0.85 42.02 -5.06
N GLU A 959 0.71 43.29 -5.47
CA GLU A 959 -0.11 44.30 -4.79
C GLU A 959 -1.59 43.89 -4.62
N LYS A 960 -2.10 43.04 -5.52
CA LYS A 960 -3.50 42.55 -5.52
C LYS A 960 -3.70 41.27 -4.69
N GLU A 961 -2.64 40.71 -4.12
CA GLU A 961 -2.65 39.40 -3.43
C GLU A 961 -2.88 39.52 -1.91
N ILE A 962 -2.96 40.75 -1.39
CA ILE A 962 -3.32 41.04 0.01
C ILE A 962 -4.84 40.99 0.18
N THR A 963 -5.35 39.78 0.39
CA THR A 963 -6.77 39.53 0.68
C THR A 963 -7.19 40.18 2.01
N GLY A 964 -8.37 40.81 2.02
CA GLY A 964 -8.93 41.50 3.18
C GLY A 964 -8.54 42.98 3.34
N LEU A 965 -7.44 43.43 2.74
CA LEU A 965 -7.04 44.84 2.71
C LEU A 965 -7.80 45.60 1.60
N GLN A 966 -9.11 45.83 1.79
CA GLN A 966 -9.93 46.63 0.87
C GLN A 966 -10.87 47.57 1.64
N CYS A 967 -10.58 48.87 1.62
CA CYS A 967 -11.44 49.88 2.23
C CYS A 967 -12.45 50.40 1.20
N ARG A 968 -13.74 50.47 1.57
CA ARG A 968 -14.81 50.86 0.64
C ARG A 968 -15.01 52.38 0.63
N PRO A 969 -14.94 53.05 -0.54
CA PRO A 969 -15.12 54.50 -0.63
C PRO A 969 -16.45 54.95 -0.04
N LEU A 970 -16.36 55.88 0.91
CA LEU A 970 -17.48 56.64 1.46
C LEU A 970 -17.60 57.94 0.65
N VAL A 971 -18.48 57.92 -0.35
CA VAL A 971 -18.81 59.10 -1.17
C VAL A 971 -19.82 59.96 -0.41
N SER A 972 -19.50 61.22 -0.14
CA SER A 972 -20.40 62.22 0.45
C SER A 972 -21.52 62.61 -0.53
N ASP A 973 -22.59 63.20 -0.01
CA ASP A 973 -23.50 63.95 -0.87
C ASP A 973 -22.78 65.11 -1.57
N ILE A 974 -23.30 65.49 -2.74
CA ILE A 974 -22.75 66.57 -3.54
C ILE A 974 -23.10 67.91 -2.88
N GLN A 975 -22.08 68.75 -2.70
CA GLN A 975 -22.17 70.08 -2.10
C GLN A 975 -22.06 71.14 -3.19
N LEU A 976 -22.93 72.14 -3.15
CA LEU A 976 -22.81 73.35 -3.95
C LEU A 976 -21.76 74.28 -3.33
N VAL A 977 -20.66 74.51 -4.03
CA VAL A 977 -19.55 75.34 -3.55
C VAL A 977 -19.79 76.82 -3.88
N LYS A 978 -20.25 77.09 -5.09
CA LYS A 978 -20.57 78.44 -5.60
C LYS A 978 -21.53 78.31 -6.78
N CYS A 979 -22.51 79.20 -6.93
CA CYS A 979 -23.27 79.39 -8.17
C CYS A 979 -24.03 80.71 -8.11
N ASP A 980 -23.65 81.66 -8.97
CA ASP A 980 -24.14 83.04 -8.92
C ASP A 980 -25.30 83.28 -9.91
N GLY A 981 -25.71 82.24 -10.64
CA GLY A 981 -26.84 82.26 -11.58
C GLY A 981 -26.49 81.89 -13.03
N VAL A 982 -27.47 82.05 -13.92
CA VAL A 982 -27.31 81.80 -15.36
C VAL A 982 -26.23 82.71 -15.94
N GLY A 983 -25.34 82.14 -16.76
CA GLY A 983 -24.20 82.85 -17.36
C GLY A 983 -22.96 82.95 -16.46
N GLN A 984 -23.01 82.49 -15.20
CA GLN A 984 -21.87 82.52 -14.27
C GLN A 984 -21.37 81.12 -13.89
N SER A 985 -20.13 81.01 -13.42
CA SER A 985 -19.53 79.73 -13.05
C SER A 985 -20.19 79.12 -11.81
N CYS A 986 -20.72 77.91 -11.95
CA CYS A 986 -21.27 77.11 -10.87
C CYS A 986 -20.37 75.89 -10.61
N THR A 987 -20.00 75.68 -9.35
CA THR A 987 -19.08 74.62 -8.90
C THR A 987 -19.77 73.69 -7.92
N LEU A 988 -19.80 72.40 -8.25
CA LEU A 988 -20.24 71.31 -7.39
C LEU A 988 -19.03 70.53 -6.87
N SER A 989 -19.15 69.89 -5.71
CA SER A 989 -18.10 69.04 -5.15
C SER A 989 -18.64 67.77 -4.50
N CYS A 990 -17.90 66.66 -4.59
CA CYS A 990 -18.13 65.44 -3.82
C CYS A 990 -16.83 65.00 -3.14
N SER A 991 -16.93 64.67 -1.85
CA SER A 991 -15.84 64.17 -1.01
C SER A 991 -15.89 62.65 -0.98
N ILE A 992 -14.76 61.98 -1.14
CA ILE A 992 -14.64 60.52 -1.16
C ILE A 992 -13.59 60.14 -0.13
N LYS A 993 -13.99 59.42 0.92
CA LYS A 993 -13.10 59.00 2.02
C LYS A 993 -12.99 57.48 2.12
N ASN A 994 -12.06 56.99 2.93
CA ASN A 994 -11.97 55.60 3.38
C ASN A 994 -11.86 54.56 2.24
N PHE A 995 -11.05 54.82 1.20
CA PHE A 995 -10.84 53.86 0.11
C PHE A 995 -9.41 53.32 0.04
N TYR A 996 -9.29 52.05 -0.34
CA TYR A 996 -8.03 51.38 -0.67
C TYR A 996 -8.34 50.18 -1.58
N PRO A 997 -7.64 49.96 -2.72
CA PRO A 997 -6.40 50.62 -3.17
C PRO A 997 -6.48 52.12 -3.53
N LYS A 998 -5.34 52.72 -3.87
CA LYS A 998 -5.23 54.16 -4.23
C LYS A 998 -5.98 54.53 -5.51
N ASP A 999 -6.13 53.56 -6.42
CA ASP A 999 -6.71 53.78 -7.74
C ASP A 999 -8.24 53.85 -7.69
N ILE A 1000 -8.75 55.05 -7.90
CA ILE A 1000 -10.18 55.36 -7.89
C ILE A 1000 -10.58 56.16 -9.13
N THR A 1001 -11.68 55.80 -9.77
CA THR A 1001 -12.25 56.50 -10.92
C THR A 1001 -13.47 57.30 -10.49
N VAL A 1002 -13.49 58.59 -10.82
CA VAL A 1002 -14.59 59.51 -10.53
C VAL A 1002 -15.06 60.16 -11.82
N THR A 1003 -16.36 60.18 -12.06
CA THR A 1003 -16.98 60.71 -13.28
C THR A 1003 -18.16 61.59 -12.91
N TRP A 1004 -18.21 62.80 -13.47
CA TRP A 1004 -19.37 63.69 -13.34
C TRP A 1004 -20.28 63.55 -14.56
N LEU A 1005 -21.58 63.41 -14.31
CA LEU A 1005 -22.63 63.28 -15.33
C LEU A 1005 -23.73 64.33 -15.06
N ARG A 1006 -24.38 64.79 -16.11
CA ARG A 1006 -25.61 65.61 -16.06
C ARG A 1006 -26.73 64.82 -16.72
N ARG A 1007 -27.91 64.76 -16.09
CA ARG A 1007 -29.13 64.16 -16.63
C ARG A 1007 -30.20 65.24 -16.78
N ASP A 1008 -30.82 65.30 -17.95
CA ASP A 1008 -32.07 66.04 -18.15
C ASP A 1008 -33.23 65.25 -17.54
N MET A 1009 -33.97 65.83 -16.58
CA MET A 1009 -35.06 65.10 -15.91
C MET A 1009 -36.37 65.02 -16.72
N LYS A 1010 -36.49 65.75 -17.83
CA LYS A 1010 -37.66 65.72 -18.73
C LYS A 1010 -37.41 64.80 -19.93
N MET A 1011 -36.21 64.83 -20.49
CA MET A 1011 -35.81 64.05 -21.68
C MET A 1011 -34.97 62.81 -21.37
N GLY A 1012 -34.56 62.60 -20.11
CA GLY A 1012 -33.87 61.39 -19.63
C GLY A 1012 -32.41 61.22 -20.08
N GLY A 1013 -31.93 62.04 -21.01
CA GLY A 1013 -30.57 61.96 -21.56
C GLY A 1013 -29.49 62.22 -20.51
N VAL A 1014 -28.49 61.34 -20.44
CA VAL A 1014 -27.33 61.46 -19.54
C VAL A 1014 -26.08 61.83 -20.35
N VAL A 1015 -25.39 62.88 -19.93
CA VAL A 1015 -24.24 63.47 -20.63
C VAL A 1015 -23.04 63.58 -19.67
N PRO A 1016 -21.85 63.06 -20.01
CA PRO A 1016 -20.64 63.25 -19.21
C PRO A 1016 -20.09 64.69 -19.29
N ALA A 1017 -19.47 65.14 -18.19
CA ALA A 1017 -18.71 66.39 -18.14
C ALA A 1017 -17.51 66.35 -19.11
N GLY A 1018 -17.15 67.51 -19.66
CA GLY A 1018 -16.05 67.67 -20.62
C GLY A 1018 -16.41 67.28 -22.07
N THR A 1019 -17.68 66.99 -22.36
CA THR A 1019 -18.15 66.70 -23.73
C THR A 1019 -18.64 67.96 -24.43
N THR A 1020 -18.78 67.93 -25.77
CA THR A 1020 -19.37 69.04 -26.53
C THR A 1020 -20.81 69.39 -26.09
N LYS A 1021 -21.54 68.42 -25.51
CA LYS A 1021 -22.90 68.57 -24.99
C LYS A 1021 -22.98 69.05 -23.53
N TRP A 1022 -21.87 69.01 -22.78
CA TRP A 1022 -21.74 69.62 -21.46
C TRP A 1022 -20.27 70.00 -21.19
N LYS A 1023 -19.94 71.24 -21.56
CA LYS A 1023 -18.64 71.85 -21.26
C LYS A 1023 -18.56 72.13 -19.76
N ALA A 1024 -17.70 71.38 -19.08
CA ALA A 1024 -17.51 71.43 -17.64
C ALA A 1024 -16.10 70.98 -17.28
N ASP A 1025 -15.40 71.77 -16.47
CA ASP A 1025 -14.04 71.51 -16.02
C ASP A 1025 -14.05 70.65 -14.76
N ILE A 1026 -13.40 69.49 -14.83
CA ILE A 1026 -13.32 68.55 -13.71
C ILE A 1026 -11.97 68.71 -13.03
N ASN A 1027 -11.98 69.20 -11.79
CA ASN A 1027 -10.80 69.18 -10.93
C ASN A 1027 -10.93 68.00 -9.95
N LYS A 1028 -10.18 66.93 -10.23
CA LYS A 1028 -10.01 65.79 -9.33
C LYS A 1028 -8.75 66.06 -8.49
N GLY A 1029 -8.90 66.14 -7.17
CA GLY A 1029 -7.76 66.21 -6.25
C GLY A 1029 -6.84 65.00 -6.37
N LYS A 1030 -5.69 65.06 -5.71
CA LYS A 1030 -4.84 63.87 -5.54
C LYS A 1030 -5.40 63.01 -4.40
N PRO A 1031 -5.35 61.67 -4.48
CA PRO A 1031 -5.61 60.82 -3.33
C PRO A 1031 -4.57 61.08 -2.23
N GLU A 1032 -5.03 61.49 -1.06
CA GLU A 1032 -4.23 61.77 0.14
C GLU A 1032 -4.53 60.71 1.20
N LEU A 1033 -3.53 60.32 1.99
CA LEU A 1033 -3.68 59.29 3.03
C LEU A 1033 -4.16 59.91 4.35
N GLU A 1034 -5.35 59.52 4.81
CA GLU A 1034 -6.01 60.00 6.03
C GLU A 1034 -6.49 58.78 6.85
N ASP A 1035 -6.03 58.64 8.10
CA ASP A 1035 -6.46 57.59 9.04
C ASP A 1035 -6.49 56.15 8.49
N ASN A 1036 -5.40 55.72 7.85
CA ASN A 1036 -5.19 54.39 7.24
C ASN A 1036 -5.98 54.08 5.95
N ALA A 1037 -6.59 55.08 5.31
CA ALA A 1037 -7.20 54.92 4.01
C ALA A 1037 -7.09 56.21 3.17
N TYR A 1038 -7.37 56.13 1.87
CA TYR A 1038 -7.28 57.31 1.02
C TYR A 1038 -8.54 58.18 1.10
N ARG A 1039 -8.31 59.48 0.91
CA ARG A 1039 -9.29 60.55 0.74
C ARG A 1039 -9.03 61.31 -0.56
N LEU A 1040 -10.10 61.75 -1.20
CA LEU A 1040 -10.10 62.49 -2.46
C LEU A 1040 -11.30 63.45 -2.46
N ASP A 1041 -11.08 64.72 -2.82
CA ASP A 1041 -12.17 65.62 -3.20
C ASP A 1041 -12.19 65.82 -4.72
N SER A 1042 -13.38 65.73 -5.31
CA SER A 1042 -13.60 66.00 -6.73
C SER A 1042 -14.56 67.18 -6.88
N LYS A 1043 -14.24 68.10 -7.79
CA LYS A 1043 -15.04 69.29 -8.11
C LYS A 1043 -15.33 69.33 -9.59
N VAL A 1044 -16.54 69.75 -9.96
CA VAL A 1044 -16.89 70.07 -11.35
C VAL A 1044 -17.37 71.52 -11.43
N THR A 1045 -16.83 72.27 -12.38
CA THR A 1045 -17.18 73.67 -12.63
C THR A 1045 -17.77 73.80 -14.03
N PHE A 1046 -18.92 74.45 -14.16
CA PHE A 1046 -19.60 74.65 -15.43
C PHE A 1046 -20.36 75.98 -15.43
N THR A 1047 -20.71 76.49 -16.61
CA THR A 1047 -21.55 77.69 -16.73
C THR A 1047 -22.93 77.27 -17.24
N PRO A 1048 -24.01 77.46 -16.46
CA PRO A 1048 -25.38 77.20 -16.93
C PRO A 1048 -25.77 78.30 -17.91
N LEU A 1049 -26.25 77.93 -19.10
CA LEU A 1049 -26.56 78.88 -20.17
C LEU A 1049 -28.04 79.31 -20.16
N THR A 1050 -28.88 78.52 -19.51
CA THR A 1050 -30.33 78.71 -19.40
C THR A 1050 -30.81 78.48 -17.97
N GLN A 1051 -32.01 78.98 -17.63
CA GLN A 1051 -32.64 78.68 -16.34
C GLN A 1051 -32.97 77.18 -16.20
N SER A 1052 -33.26 76.49 -17.31
CA SER A 1052 -33.51 75.04 -17.35
C SER A 1052 -32.25 74.23 -16.97
N ASP A 1053 -31.05 74.72 -17.27
CA ASP A 1053 -29.79 74.10 -16.81
C ASP A 1053 -29.66 74.08 -15.27
N LEU A 1054 -30.37 74.97 -14.56
CA LEU A 1054 -30.43 75.02 -13.09
C LEU A 1054 -31.61 74.19 -12.54
N GLU A 1055 -32.81 74.32 -13.13
CA GLU A 1055 -34.06 73.81 -12.55
C GLU A 1055 -34.46 72.40 -13.02
N ASP A 1056 -34.07 71.99 -14.23
CA ASP A 1056 -34.49 70.73 -14.85
C ASP A 1056 -33.40 69.65 -14.90
N MET A 1057 -32.17 69.98 -14.48
CA MET A 1057 -31.01 69.10 -14.55
C MET A 1057 -30.70 68.44 -13.21
N GLU A 1058 -30.38 67.14 -13.26
CA GLU A 1058 -29.81 66.35 -12.16
C GLU A 1058 -28.32 66.13 -12.40
N TYR A 1059 -27.47 66.48 -11.44
CA TYR A 1059 -26.02 66.31 -11.48
C TYR A 1059 -25.62 65.09 -10.68
N ILE A 1060 -24.74 64.23 -11.23
CA ILE A 1060 -24.39 62.93 -10.67
C ILE A 1060 -22.87 62.80 -10.54
N CYS A 1061 -22.38 62.53 -9.33
CA CYS A 1061 -21.00 62.13 -9.04
C CYS A 1061 -20.97 60.59 -8.96
N LYS A 1062 -20.34 59.95 -9.94
CA LYS A 1062 -20.26 58.50 -10.10
C LYS A 1062 -18.84 58.01 -9.81
N VAL A 1063 -18.72 57.05 -8.89
CA VAL A 1063 -17.43 56.54 -8.38
C VAL A 1063 -17.31 55.05 -8.68
N LYS A 1064 -16.16 54.63 -9.23
CA LYS A 1064 -15.77 53.23 -9.48
C LYS A 1064 -14.45 52.95 -8.76
N HIS A 1065 -14.36 51.80 -8.11
CA HIS A 1065 -13.22 51.36 -7.29
C HIS A 1065 -13.27 49.85 -7.11
N ASP A 1066 -12.12 49.17 -7.02
CA ASP A 1066 -12.01 47.70 -7.02
C ASP A 1066 -12.73 47.03 -5.84
N SER A 1067 -12.88 47.72 -4.70
CA SER A 1067 -13.63 47.21 -3.54
C SER A 1067 -15.16 47.24 -3.69
N LEU A 1068 -15.69 47.75 -4.81
CA LEU A 1068 -17.12 47.94 -5.05
C LEU A 1068 -17.64 46.90 -6.06
N LYS A 1069 -18.76 46.24 -5.74
CA LYS A 1069 -19.45 45.34 -6.68
C LYS A 1069 -20.12 46.05 -7.88
N GLY A 1070 -20.12 47.39 -7.89
CA GLY A 1070 -20.70 48.24 -8.93
C GLY A 1070 -20.46 49.71 -8.62
N PRO A 1071 -20.64 50.64 -9.58
CA PRO A 1071 -20.40 52.06 -9.36
C PRO A 1071 -21.35 52.64 -8.32
N GLN A 1072 -20.83 53.45 -7.40
CA GLN A 1072 -21.62 54.23 -6.46
C GLN A 1072 -21.97 55.60 -7.06
N GLU A 1073 -23.21 56.04 -6.92
CA GLU A 1073 -23.68 57.32 -7.45
C GLU A 1073 -24.27 58.21 -6.34
N ARG A 1074 -23.92 59.48 -6.36
CA ARG A 1074 -24.54 60.54 -5.57
C ARG A 1074 -25.14 61.56 -6.52
N ARG A 1075 -26.30 62.14 -6.16
CA ARG A 1075 -27.09 62.98 -7.06
C ARG A 1075 -27.44 64.31 -6.41
N TYR A 1076 -27.58 65.35 -7.24
CA TYR A 1076 -27.86 66.72 -6.81
C TYR A 1076 -28.78 67.41 -7.79
N LYS A 1077 -29.78 68.11 -7.28
CA LYS A 1077 -30.64 69.00 -8.05
C LYS A 1077 -30.51 70.41 -7.47
N MET A 1078 -30.33 71.42 -8.32
CA MET A 1078 -30.25 72.80 -7.83
C MET A 1078 -31.65 73.28 -7.43
N LEU A 1079 -31.74 74.05 -6.35
CA LEU A 1079 -32.98 74.69 -5.93
C LEU A 1079 -33.08 76.09 -6.55
N PRO A 1080 -34.30 76.63 -6.80
CA PRO A 1080 -34.46 77.92 -7.44
C PRO A 1080 -33.80 79.05 -6.63
N VAL A 1081 -32.91 79.81 -7.28
CA VAL A 1081 -32.33 81.04 -6.71
C VAL A 1081 -33.26 82.21 -7.05
N PRO A 1082 -33.92 82.85 -6.06
CA PRO A 1082 -34.84 83.95 -6.36
C PRO A 1082 -34.07 85.21 -6.80
N GLY A 1083 -34.36 85.76 -7.98
CA GLY A 1083 -34.04 87.17 -8.29
C GLY A 1083 -33.46 87.53 -9.67
N ILE A 1084 -33.26 86.60 -10.61
CA ILE A 1084 -32.61 86.93 -11.90
C ILE A 1084 -33.66 87.22 -12.99
N LYS A 1085 -33.71 88.48 -13.46
CA LYS A 1085 -34.53 88.90 -14.61
C LYS A 1085 -33.77 88.68 -15.93
N LEU A 1086 -34.38 88.00 -16.89
CA LEU A 1086 -33.88 87.87 -18.27
C LEU A 1086 -34.21 89.11 -19.12
N VAL A 1087 -33.21 89.61 -19.84
CA VAL A 1087 -33.38 90.57 -20.95
C VAL A 1087 -33.56 89.78 -22.25
N LYS A 1088 -34.58 90.11 -23.05
CA LYS A 1088 -34.85 89.48 -24.36
C LYS A 1088 -34.23 90.27 -25.51
N ALA A 1089 -33.51 89.56 -26.38
CA ALA A 1089 -33.16 89.95 -27.76
C ALA A 1089 -32.65 88.69 -28.50
N LYS A 1090 -32.82 88.49 -29.81
CA LYS A 1090 -33.79 88.97 -30.81
C LYS A 1090 -33.66 88.01 -32.01
N GLU A 1091 -34.76 87.56 -32.63
CA GLU A 1091 -34.67 86.67 -33.80
C GLU A 1091 -34.14 87.41 -35.04
N THR A 1092 -33.33 86.72 -35.86
CA THR A 1092 -33.04 87.06 -37.26
C THR A 1092 -32.81 85.76 -38.07
N SER A 1093 -32.92 85.84 -39.40
CA SER A 1093 -33.51 84.77 -40.22
C SER A 1093 -32.72 84.36 -41.46
N SER A 1094 -32.68 83.03 -41.70
CA SER A 1094 -32.78 82.36 -43.02
C SER A 1094 -31.61 82.51 -44.06
N PRO A 1095 -31.65 81.93 -45.30
CA PRO A 1095 -30.70 80.88 -45.76
C PRO A 1095 -30.12 81.19 -47.19
N PRO A 1096 -29.84 80.28 -48.18
CA PRO A 1096 -29.69 78.80 -48.26
C PRO A 1096 -28.51 78.26 -49.16
N ASN A 1097 -28.52 76.94 -49.48
CA ASN A 1097 -28.06 76.29 -50.76
C ASN A 1097 -26.54 76.20 -51.14
N THR A 1098 -26.02 75.27 -51.98
CA THR A 1098 -26.35 73.90 -52.49
C THR A 1098 -25.12 73.29 -53.22
N THR A 1099 -25.19 72.03 -53.70
CA THR A 1099 -24.29 71.32 -54.69
C THR A 1099 -22.88 70.89 -54.22
N GLY A 1100 -22.30 69.78 -54.70
CA GLY A 1100 -22.83 68.68 -55.54
C GLY A 1100 -21.72 67.95 -56.34
N ASP A 1101 -21.77 66.61 -56.38
CA ASP A 1101 -21.08 65.66 -57.29
C ASP A 1101 -19.53 65.58 -57.36
N GLN A 1102 -18.91 64.54 -57.95
CA GLN A 1102 -19.03 63.07 -57.80
C GLN A 1102 -17.79 62.38 -58.47
N ASP A 1103 -17.71 61.04 -58.40
CA ASP A 1103 -16.87 60.10 -59.18
C ASP A 1103 -15.35 59.97 -58.88
N GLN A 1104 -14.78 58.79 -58.54
CA GLN A 1104 -14.68 57.43 -59.15
C GLN A 1104 -13.41 57.28 -60.06
N VAL A 1105 -12.72 56.14 -60.27
CA VAL A 1105 -12.64 54.77 -59.69
C VAL A 1105 -11.37 54.07 -60.22
N ASP A 1106 -10.75 53.13 -59.46
CA ASP A 1106 -10.21 51.80 -59.92
C ASP A 1106 -9.56 51.07 -58.71
N ARG A 1107 -9.89 49.81 -58.35
CA ARG A 1107 -9.63 48.49 -58.97
C ARG A 1107 -8.16 48.00 -58.89
N SER A 1108 -7.80 46.70 -58.76
CA SER A 1108 -8.36 45.50 -58.08
C SER A 1108 -7.59 44.24 -58.54
N PHE A 1109 -7.21 43.30 -57.66
CA PHE A 1109 -6.98 41.84 -57.92
C PHE A 1109 -6.99 41.12 -56.54
N LEU A 1110 -7.79 40.10 -56.19
CA LEU A 1110 -8.05 38.73 -56.73
C LEU A 1110 -6.90 37.73 -56.43
N PHE A 1111 -7.11 36.46 -55.99
CA PHE A 1111 -8.27 35.55 -56.13
C PHE A 1111 -8.23 34.29 -55.19
N ILE A 1112 -9.39 33.66 -54.93
CA ILE A 1112 -9.67 32.18 -54.76
C ILE A 1112 -9.02 31.37 -53.59
N ALA A 1113 -9.66 30.36 -52.95
CA ALA A 1113 -11.08 30.02 -52.73
C ALA A 1113 -11.28 28.90 -51.65
N SER A 1114 -12.42 28.97 -50.95
CA SER A 1114 -13.44 27.90 -50.73
C SER A 1114 -13.04 26.45 -50.37
N GLN A 1115 -13.53 25.94 -49.22
CA GLN A 1115 -14.77 25.13 -49.19
C GLN A 1115 -15.35 24.94 -47.76
N LYS A 1116 -16.65 24.60 -47.73
CA LYS A 1116 -17.56 24.27 -46.62
C LYS A 1116 -18.14 22.85 -46.93
N PRO A 1117 -18.98 22.17 -46.11
CA PRO A 1117 -19.42 22.41 -44.73
C PRO A 1117 -19.58 21.11 -43.86
N ASN A 1118 -20.33 21.23 -42.75
CA ASN A 1118 -21.01 20.19 -41.94
C ASN A 1118 -20.12 19.38 -40.97
N TRP A 1119 -20.55 19.10 -39.73
CA TRP A 1119 -21.90 19.21 -39.13
C TRP A 1119 -22.06 20.38 -38.16
#